data_AF-A0A1F5E9L6-F1
#
_entry.id   AF-A0A1F5E9L6-F1
#
_cell.length_a   1.000
_cell.length_b   1.000
_cell.length_c   1.000
_cell.angle_alpha   90.00
_cell.angle_beta   90.00
_cell.angle_gamma   90.00
#
_symmetry.space_group_name_H-M   'P 1'
#
loop_
_entity.id
_entity.type
_entity.pdbx_description
1 polymer ?
#
loop_
_entity_poly.entity_id
_entity_poly.type
_entity_poly.pdbx_seq_one_letter_code
_entity_poly.pdbx_strand_id
1 'polypeptide(L)'
;MAKEKVEVRDQVNVTDFEAVRLTVASPEAILSWSHGEVMKPETINYRTQKPERDGLFDEKIFGPTKDWECYCGKYKKIRYKGIVCDKCGVEVTRSSVRRIRMGHIDLSVPVAHIWYARGTSPVIAQVLGLSSTDLEKVVYFASFIVMNVNDEIRKGSLEQVEGEYKEYLAEIQKSDPSVSAASRELKKQRVDVAYKEIKSELTTLRPGMIISEKRYNDLSLKYGNVIDVGIGAEAVLKLLREIDLDSEIERTKEALKTDLGLNRRKVLKHLKTLQSLKTAEIKPEWLILTRLPVIPPDLRPMVQLDGGRFAASDLNDLYRRVLNRNNRLKRLMNQGAPEVICRNEKRMLQEAVDALIDNSARKGKMAYSAGGKRKLRSLSDMIRGKQGRFRQNLLGKRVDYSGRSVIVVGPNLNLYQCGIPKVMALELFKPFVIGRLIKDGYVHNVKNATRLIEKGESFVWDILEEITENHHVLLNRAPTLHRLGIQAFQPVLIEGKAIQIHPLVCAAFNADFDGDQMAVHVPLSKQAQREAEEIMLSSKNLLKPASGEPIVTPEKDIILGLYYITREVDGDKTLEKAYINKNTAISEYDRGRVGIHQRVRTEIDGSIVSTTVGRIMANETLPEGYEFVNEVFDKKRIKKIVTSVYQRYGKEATSKLVDDMKKLGFAYAERSGVTFSVYDIMVPESKKSILREAEEKLSLIYNQFQKGFLTEEERYGKTVELWMDVSSKVEGEMSSNFDKNNDIHLIMNSGARGNVSQLNQIAGMKGLVADPTGNIIELPIRSNFKEGLSVFEYFVSTHGSRKGRADTALRTSEAGYLTRRLVDVSQDTVVLESDCGTENFRLLERSFYEERGKSWDEHILGRVLAKDCAGHKKGELINKGIVDKINHSGESEIGVYSYLGCEAQKGVCQKCYGEDPATGEIVVIGATVGIVAAQAIGEPGTQLTMRTFHTGGAAGEDITSGLPRVEELFEARSPKSPAVISETSGIAKITERENQKVINITGKAEREDAVSLPAQYSWVVQSGEKVKSKQVIAESKDGKPIRSSLAGEITISSERATISGIGAESKDYQVSSVAQLRVKDGDNVMRGDALTEGHLDLNTSIKHRGLARTQSYIIDEVQQIYESQGQNINDKHVEVIVRQMCSKVKISHSGDSKELISGQIVDIGIVNVANKALRPSGGKEITYERIIMGMSRVALRTPSFLSAASFMETTSVLIDAAISAKIDNLVGLKENIIIGKLIPAGTGLNVEAAKAIN
;
A
#
# COMPACT_ATOMS: atom_id res chain seq x y z
N MET A 1 -15.30 -28.68 -30.59
CA MET A 1 -13.87 -28.70 -30.97
C MET A 1 -13.15 -29.73 -30.11
N ALA A 2 -12.10 -30.36 -30.67
CA ALA A 2 -11.51 -31.62 -30.21
C ALA A 2 -11.16 -31.63 -28.71
N LYS A 3 -11.42 -32.77 -28.03
CA LYS A 3 -10.88 -33.11 -26.72
C LYS A 3 -9.36 -33.28 -26.85
N GLU A 4 -8.62 -32.18 -26.84
CA GLU A 4 -7.19 -32.26 -26.58
C GLU A 4 -7.02 -32.80 -25.15
N LYS A 5 -6.45 -34.01 -25.07
CA LYS A 5 -5.94 -34.53 -23.81
C LYS A 5 -4.89 -33.52 -23.34
N VAL A 6 -5.20 -32.81 -22.27
CA VAL A 6 -4.21 -32.00 -21.55
C VAL A 6 -3.15 -32.97 -21.04
N GLU A 7 -2.02 -33.06 -21.75
CA GLU A 7 -0.84 -33.78 -21.27
C GLU A 7 -0.31 -33.03 -20.05
N VAL A 8 -0.53 -33.60 -18.86
CA VAL A 8 0.10 -33.12 -17.63
C VAL A 8 1.58 -33.47 -17.72
N ARG A 9 2.40 -32.54 -18.21
CA ARG A 9 3.86 -32.67 -18.19
C ARG A 9 4.34 -32.59 -16.73
N ASP A 10 5.18 -33.55 -16.33
CA ASP A 10 5.71 -33.66 -14.95
C ASP A 10 6.53 -32.44 -14.49
N GLN A 11 7.04 -31.64 -15.43
CA GLN A 11 7.72 -30.36 -15.19
C GLN A 11 7.41 -29.40 -16.35
N VAL A 12 6.64 -28.34 -16.08
CA VAL A 12 6.53 -27.18 -16.98
C VAL A 12 7.68 -26.24 -16.62
N ASN A 13 8.54 -25.88 -17.57
CA ASN A 13 9.53 -24.86 -17.28
C ASN A 13 8.80 -23.53 -17.09
N VAL A 14 9.28 -22.72 -16.14
CA VAL A 14 8.67 -21.43 -15.81
C VAL A 14 8.60 -20.50 -17.04
N THR A 15 9.43 -20.72 -18.05
CA THR A 15 9.45 -20.02 -19.34
C THR A 15 8.31 -20.39 -20.29
N ASP A 16 7.60 -21.49 -20.06
CA ASP A 16 6.76 -22.13 -21.10
C ASP A 16 5.32 -21.63 -21.17
N PHE A 17 4.90 -20.70 -20.29
CA PHE A 17 3.53 -20.18 -20.27
C PHE A 17 3.48 -18.65 -20.14
N GLU A 18 2.56 -18.00 -20.85
CA GLU A 18 2.47 -16.53 -20.89
C GLU A 18 1.46 -15.95 -19.88
N ALA A 19 0.43 -16.72 -19.52
CA ALA A 19 -0.64 -16.26 -18.65
C ALA A 19 -1.12 -17.35 -17.67
N VAL A 20 -1.80 -16.93 -16.60
CA VAL A 20 -2.40 -17.80 -15.58
C VAL A 20 -3.90 -17.52 -15.50
N ARG A 21 -4.73 -18.55 -15.71
CA ARG A 21 -6.19 -18.48 -15.55
C ARG A 21 -6.61 -19.12 -14.24
N LEU A 22 -7.47 -18.45 -13.48
CA LEU A 22 -8.10 -19.01 -12.27
C LEU A 22 -9.60 -19.19 -12.53
N THR A 23 -10.13 -20.40 -12.32
CA THR A 23 -11.56 -20.71 -12.50
C THR A 23 -12.08 -21.65 -11.41
N VAL A 24 -13.39 -21.77 -11.28
CA VAL A 24 -14.05 -22.73 -10.37
C VAL A 24 -13.84 -24.15 -10.88
N ALA A 25 -13.38 -25.04 -10.00
CA ALA A 25 -13.15 -26.44 -10.35
C ALA A 25 -14.48 -27.22 -10.42
N SER A 26 -14.73 -27.88 -11.55
CA SER A 26 -15.87 -28.80 -11.68
C SER A 26 -15.58 -30.13 -10.96
N PRO A 27 -16.63 -30.91 -10.58
CA PRO A 27 -16.44 -32.24 -10.00
C PRO A 27 -15.65 -33.21 -10.91
N GLU A 28 -15.78 -33.06 -12.22
CA GLU A 28 -15.06 -33.83 -13.24
C GLU A 28 -13.57 -33.43 -13.29
N ALA A 29 -13.28 -32.13 -13.19
CA ALA A 29 -11.91 -31.63 -13.12
C ALA A 29 -11.20 -32.14 -11.86
N ILE A 30 -11.87 -32.14 -10.70
CA ILE A 30 -11.32 -32.68 -9.45
C ILE A 30 -10.98 -34.17 -9.60
N LEU A 31 -11.83 -34.94 -10.29
CA LEU A 31 -11.56 -36.35 -10.58
C LEU A 31 -10.34 -36.51 -11.48
N SER A 32 -10.18 -35.66 -12.50
CA SER A 32 -9.03 -35.70 -13.42
C SER A 32 -7.68 -35.44 -12.74
N TRP A 33 -7.66 -34.64 -11.67
CA TRP A 33 -6.45 -34.36 -10.88
C TRP A 33 -6.11 -35.48 -9.88
N SER A 34 -7.13 -36.22 -9.47
CA SER A 34 -7.02 -37.22 -8.42
C SER A 34 -6.42 -38.52 -8.94
N HIS A 35 -5.47 -39.06 -8.18
CA HIS A 35 -4.87 -40.37 -8.43
C HIS A 35 -5.52 -41.51 -7.62
N GLY A 36 -6.51 -41.19 -6.78
CA GLY A 36 -7.30 -42.18 -6.03
C GLY A 36 -8.22 -41.55 -4.97
N GLU A 37 -9.21 -42.31 -4.51
CA GLU A 37 -10.14 -41.91 -3.45
C GLU A 37 -9.56 -42.25 -2.07
N VAL A 38 -9.61 -41.28 -1.14
CA VAL A 38 -9.23 -41.50 0.27
C VAL A 38 -10.46 -41.92 1.05
N MET A 39 -10.47 -43.17 1.51
CA MET A 39 -11.61 -43.77 2.22
C MET A 39 -11.46 -43.72 3.73
N LYS A 40 -10.22 -43.82 4.21
CA LYS A 40 -9.90 -44.05 5.62
C LYS A 40 -9.33 -42.81 6.30
N PRO A 41 -9.81 -42.47 7.52
CA PRO A 41 -9.32 -41.33 8.29
C PRO A 41 -7.91 -41.52 8.88
N GLU A 42 -7.39 -42.74 8.89
CA GLU A 42 -6.09 -43.10 9.44
C GLU A 42 -4.93 -42.51 8.62
N THR A 43 -3.81 -42.22 9.29
CA THR A 43 -2.61 -41.62 8.68
C THR A 43 -1.50 -42.65 8.50
N ILE A 44 -0.81 -42.97 9.59
CA ILE A 44 0.30 -43.92 9.65
C ILE A 44 0.05 -44.92 10.78
N ASN A 45 0.59 -46.12 10.61
CA ASN A 45 0.60 -47.10 11.67
C ASN A 45 1.66 -46.73 12.71
N TYR A 46 1.27 -46.55 13.98
CA TYR A 46 2.21 -46.12 15.03
C TYR A 46 3.31 -47.15 15.34
N ARG A 47 3.09 -48.44 15.03
CA ARG A 47 4.09 -49.51 15.28
C ARG A 47 5.08 -49.65 14.13
N THR A 48 4.55 -49.75 12.90
CA THR A 48 5.39 -50.00 11.71
C THR A 48 5.88 -48.72 11.05
N GLN A 49 5.34 -47.56 11.45
CA GLN A 49 5.57 -46.24 10.87
C GLN A 49 5.24 -46.14 9.37
N LYS A 50 4.60 -47.18 8.81
CA LYS A 50 4.18 -47.20 7.41
C LYS A 50 2.84 -46.49 7.24
N PRO A 51 2.60 -45.84 6.09
CA PRO A 51 1.29 -45.33 5.75
C PRO A 51 0.21 -46.42 5.77
N GLU A 52 -1.00 -46.06 6.21
CA GLU A 52 -2.15 -46.96 6.14
C GLU A 52 -2.74 -46.97 4.72
N ARG A 53 -3.24 -48.15 4.29
CA ARG A 53 -3.87 -48.32 2.97
C ARG A 53 -5.21 -47.60 2.89
N ASP A 54 -5.49 -46.95 1.77
CA ASP A 54 -6.65 -46.09 1.53
C ASP A 54 -6.79 -44.90 2.51
N GLY A 55 -5.73 -44.65 3.31
CA GLY A 55 -5.67 -43.59 4.31
C GLY A 55 -5.13 -42.27 3.76
N LEU A 56 -4.99 -41.28 4.64
CA LEU A 56 -4.53 -39.93 4.27
C LEU A 56 -3.09 -39.87 3.76
N PHE A 57 -2.29 -40.92 3.93
CA PHE A 57 -0.89 -40.97 3.47
C PHE A 57 -0.61 -42.11 2.50
N ASP A 58 -1.66 -42.77 1.98
CA ASP A 58 -1.55 -44.00 1.18
C ASP A 58 -0.56 -43.87 0.01
N GLU A 59 0.34 -44.83 -0.07
CA GLU A 59 1.36 -44.88 -1.13
C GLU A 59 0.77 -45.22 -2.49
N LYS A 60 -0.38 -45.92 -2.53
CA LYS A 60 -1.06 -46.23 -3.79
C LYS A 60 -1.59 -44.96 -4.47
N ILE A 61 -2.13 -44.04 -3.69
CA ILE A 61 -2.73 -42.79 -4.18
C ILE A 61 -1.63 -41.75 -4.45
N PHE A 62 -0.79 -41.49 -3.46
CA PHE A 62 0.14 -40.35 -3.51
C PHE A 62 1.54 -40.71 -4.04
N GLY A 63 1.89 -41.99 -4.12
CA GLY A 63 3.21 -42.48 -4.55
C GLY A 63 4.08 -42.97 -3.38
N PRO A 64 5.27 -43.52 -3.67
CA PRO A 64 6.08 -44.24 -2.69
C PRO A 64 6.77 -43.33 -1.66
N THR A 65 6.91 -43.79 -0.41
CA THR A 65 7.59 -43.01 0.67
C THR A 65 9.11 -42.92 0.45
N LYS A 66 9.70 -43.93 -0.17
CA LYS A 66 11.14 -43.98 -0.50
C LYS A 66 11.34 -44.05 -2.00
N ASP A 67 12.43 -43.47 -2.47
CA ASP A 67 12.75 -43.46 -3.90
C ASP A 67 12.92 -44.88 -4.44
N TRP A 68 12.16 -45.19 -5.50
CA TRP A 68 12.22 -46.47 -6.20
C TRP A 68 11.90 -47.70 -5.33
N GLU A 69 11.06 -47.55 -4.31
CA GLU A 69 10.64 -48.64 -3.42
C GLU A 69 9.12 -48.66 -3.25
N CYS A 70 8.48 -49.81 -3.49
CA CYS A 70 7.04 -49.99 -3.25
C CYS A 70 6.74 -50.35 -1.79
N TYR A 71 5.49 -50.11 -1.33
CA TYR A 71 5.03 -50.35 0.05
C TYR A 71 5.42 -51.72 0.65
N CYS A 72 5.28 -52.79 -0.13
CA CYS A 72 5.56 -54.16 0.31
C CYS A 72 7.04 -54.56 0.18
N GLY A 73 7.86 -53.75 -0.47
CA GLY A 73 9.28 -54.01 -0.70
C GLY A 73 9.59 -55.07 -1.77
N LYS A 74 8.59 -55.55 -2.54
CA LYS A 74 8.80 -56.50 -3.67
C LYS A 74 9.70 -55.90 -4.75
N TYR A 75 9.42 -54.65 -5.13
CA TYR A 75 10.21 -53.92 -6.12
C TYR A 75 11.02 -52.83 -5.40
N LYS A 76 12.34 -52.93 -5.54
CA LYS A 76 13.32 -51.97 -5.01
C LYS A 76 14.37 -51.67 -6.07
N LYS A 77 14.89 -50.44 -6.09
CA LYS A 77 15.91 -49.90 -7.01
C LYS A 77 15.34 -49.40 -8.34
N ILE A 78 16.10 -48.53 -8.98
CA ILE A 78 15.74 -47.79 -10.20
C ILE A 78 15.40 -48.67 -11.42
N ARG A 79 15.87 -49.92 -11.46
CA ARG A 79 15.62 -50.86 -12.57
C ARG A 79 14.13 -51.18 -12.80
N TYR A 80 13.29 -50.97 -11.79
CA TYR A 80 11.85 -51.21 -11.85
C TYR A 80 11.04 -49.93 -12.04
N LYS A 81 11.66 -48.86 -12.54
CA LYS A 81 11.01 -47.57 -12.79
C LYS A 81 9.71 -47.74 -13.59
N GLY A 82 8.62 -47.15 -13.08
CA GLY A 82 7.31 -47.12 -13.75
C GLY A 82 6.49 -48.41 -13.62
N ILE A 83 7.01 -49.46 -12.97
CA ILE A 83 6.24 -50.68 -12.71
C ILE A 83 5.28 -50.43 -11.55
N VAL A 84 4.00 -50.76 -11.75
CA VAL A 84 2.99 -50.79 -10.70
C VAL A 84 3.01 -52.15 -10.01
N CYS A 85 3.17 -52.17 -8.69
CA CYS A 85 3.36 -53.41 -7.96
C CYS A 85 2.06 -54.22 -7.81
N ASP A 86 2.01 -55.44 -8.35
CA ASP A 86 0.83 -56.34 -8.29
C ASP A 86 0.30 -56.59 -6.86
N LYS A 87 1.20 -56.63 -5.86
CA LYS A 87 0.83 -56.92 -4.45
C LYS A 87 0.25 -55.72 -3.68
N CYS A 88 0.68 -54.49 -4.00
CA CYS A 88 0.33 -53.30 -3.22
C CYS A 88 -0.22 -52.14 -4.04
N GLY A 89 -0.25 -52.25 -5.37
CA GLY A 89 -0.74 -51.22 -6.29
C GLY A 89 0.13 -49.95 -6.35
N VAL A 90 1.28 -49.92 -5.68
CA VAL A 90 2.16 -48.75 -5.65
C VAL A 90 3.07 -48.75 -6.86
N GLU A 91 3.11 -47.62 -7.55
CA GLU A 91 4.00 -47.35 -8.67
C GLU A 91 5.42 -47.04 -8.17
N VAL A 92 6.43 -47.67 -8.79
CA VAL A 92 7.84 -47.49 -8.42
C VAL A 92 8.41 -46.24 -9.12
N THR A 93 8.34 -45.11 -8.42
CA THR A 93 8.85 -43.81 -8.86
C THR A 93 9.66 -43.13 -7.73
N ARG A 94 10.08 -41.88 -7.95
CA ARG A 94 10.71 -41.06 -6.90
C ARG A 94 9.65 -40.62 -5.89
N SER A 95 10.03 -40.50 -4.62
CA SER A 95 9.13 -40.04 -3.55
C SER A 95 8.64 -38.59 -3.77
N SER A 96 9.35 -37.81 -4.59
CA SER A 96 8.97 -36.44 -4.97
C SER A 96 7.57 -36.30 -5.57
N VAL A 97 7.01 -37.36 -6.17
CA VAL A 97 5.62 -37.33 -6.70
C VAL A 97 4.58 -37.12 -5.59
N ARG A 98 4.90 -37.44 -4.33
CA ARG A 98 4.06 -37.20 -3.14
C ARG A 98 3.88 -35.73 -2.79
N ARG A 99 4.60 -34.82 -3.47
CA ARG A 99 4.40 -33.36 -3.42
C ARG A 99 3.41 -32.85 -4.45
N ILE A 100 3.09 -33.65 -5.46
CA ILE A 100 2.35 -33.21 -6.66
C ILE A 100 1.00 -33.95 -6.78
N ARG A 101 0.98 -35.27 -6.53
CA ARG A 101 -0.22 -36.10 -6.70
C ARG A 101 -1.31 -35.73 -5.69
N MET A 102 -2.50 -35.42 -6.20
CA MET A 102 -3.68 -35.14 -5.38
C MET A 102 -4.53 -36.42 -5.22
N GLY A 103 -5.30 -36.47 -4.14
CA GLY A 103 -6.39 -37.43 -3.96
C GLY A 103 -7.74 -36.71 -3.94
N HIS A 104 -8.83 -37.44 -3.77
CA HIS A 104 -10.15 -36.85 -3.52
C HIS A 104 -10.95 -37.66 -2.50
N ILE A 105 -12.03 -37.05 -2.02
CA ILE A 105 -13.04 -37.67 -1.16
C ILE A 105 -14.39 -37.47 -1.84
N ASP A 106 -15.11 -38.56 -2.10
CA ASP A 106 -16.51 -38.48 -2.53
C ASP A 106 -17.41 -38.20 -1.33
N LEU A 107 -18.06 -37.04 -1.35
CA LEU A 107 -18.96 -36.63 -0.29
C LEU A 107 -20.29 -37.36 -0.45
N SER A 108 -20.78 -37.94 0.64
CA SER A 108 -22.05 -38.67 0.66
C SER A 108 -23.24 -37.74 0.38
N VAL A 109 -23.07 -36.45 0.64
CA VAL A 109 -24.04 -35.37 0.45
C VAL A 109 -23.32 -34.13 -0.09
N PRO A 110 -23.90 -33.39 -1.05
CA PRO A 110 -23.34 -32.13 -1.54
C PRO A 110 -23.17 -31.11 -0.41
N VAL A 111 -22.06 -30.37 -0.44
CA VAL A 111 -21.67 -29.39 0.57
C VAL A 111 -21.42 -28.03 -0.10
N ALA A 112 -22.03 -26.96 0.41
CA ALA A 112 -21.79 -25.63 -0.14
C ALA A 112 -20.36 -25.16 0.17
N HIS A 113 -19.65 -24.62 -0.82
CA HIS A 113 -18.31 -24.08 -0.57
C HIS A 113 -18.39 -22.78 0.26
N ILE A 114 -17.73 -22.75 1.42
CA ILE A 114 -17.82 -21.64 2.39
C ILE A 114 -17.54 -20.25 1.79
N TRP A 115 -16.57 -20.14 0.88
CA TRP A 115 -16.25 -18.88 0.21
C TRP A 115 -17.43 -18.29 -0.58
N TYR A 116 -18.23 -19.12 -1.26
CA TYR A 116 -19.36 -18.65 -2.07
C TYR A 116 -20.67 -18.55 -1.28
N ALA A 117 -20.77 -19.24 -0.14
CA ALA A 117 -21.93 -19.22 0.74
C ALA A 117 -21.88 -18.12 1.81
N ARG A 118 -20.73 -17.94 2.47
CA ARG A 118 -20.52 -17.03 3.63
C ARG A 118 -19.39 -16.00 3.42
N GLY A 119 -18.80 -15.93 2.23
CA GLY A 119 -17.73 -14.97 1.93
C GLY A 119 -18.18 -13.51 1.98
N THR A 120 -17.23 -12.59 1.81
CA THR A 120 -17.47 -11.14 1.72
C THR A 120 -18.50 -10.78 0.64
N SER A 121 -18.54 -11.57 -0.43
CA SER A 121 -19.58 -11.55 -1.46
C SER A 121 -20.22 -12.94 -1.56
N PRO A 122 -21.42 -13.18 -1.01
CA PRO A 122 -22.07 -14.49 -1.06
C PRO A 122 -22.68 -14.71 -2.44
N VAL A 123 -21.90 -15.31 -3.32
CA VAL A 123 -22.20 -15.45 -4.75
C VAL A 123 -23.40 -16.37 -4.97
N ILE A 124 -23.54 -17.44 -4.19
CA ILE A 124 -24.72 -18.33 -4.26
C ILE A 124 -26.00 -17.54 -3.92
N ALA A 125 -25.95 -16.70 -2.88
CA ALA A 125 -27.10 -15.89 -2.49
C ALA A 125 -27.43 -14.85 -3.57
N GLN A 126 -26.41 -14.24 -4.17
CA GLN A 126 -26.58 -13.33 -5.28
C GLN A 126 -27.22 -14.01 -6.47
N VAL A 127 -26.75 -15.19 -6.90
CA VAL A 127 -27.33 -15.94 -8.04
C VAL A 127 -28.79 -16.32 -7.79
N LEU A 128 -29.15 -16.68 -6.56
CA LEU A 128 -30.52 -17.05 -6.20
C LEU A 128 -31.44 -15.85 -5.87
N GLY A 129 -30.92 -14.61 -5.88
CA GLY A 129 -31.68 -13.43 -5.44
C GLY A 129 -32.02 -13.41 -3.94
N LEU A 130 -31.33 -14.22 -3.13
CA LEU A 130 -31.57 -14.38 -1.69
C LEU A 130 -30.67 -13.45 -0.86
N SER A 131 -31.06 -13.22 0.40
CA SER A 131 -30.16 -12.58 1.36
C SER A 131 -29.10 -13.57 1.89
N SER A 132 -27.95 -13.07 2.34
CA SER A 132 -26.87 -13.93 2.89
C SER A 132 -27.31 -14.73 4.12
N THR A 133 -28.12 -14.12 4.99
CA THR A 133 -28.64 -14.74 6.21
C THR A 133 -29.65 -15.83 5.91
N ASP A 134 -30.39 -15.63 4.82
CA ASP A 134 -31.43 -16.55 4.37
C ASP A 134 -30.82 -17.81 3.74
N LEU A 135 -29.81 -17.65 2.88
CA LEU A 135 -29.02 -18.78 2.38
C LEU A 135 -28.39 -19.57 3.53
N GLU A 136 -27.85 -18.87 4.54
CA GLU A 136 -27.23 -19.51 5.70
C GLU A 136 -28.23 -20.39 6.47
N LYS A 137 -29.46 -19.91 6.70
CA LYS A 137 -30.49 -20.71 7.38
C LYS A 137 -30.80 -21.99 6.60
N VAL A 138 -30.82 -21.94 5.27
CA VAL A 138 -31.10 -23.11 4.43
C VAL A 138 -29.93 -24.09 4.45
N VAL A 139 -28.69 -23.62 4.21
CA VAL A 139 -27.49 -24.48 4.13
C VAL A 139 -27.21 -25.21 5.44
N TYR A 140 -27.42 -24.57 6.59
CA TYR A 140 -27.15 -25.15 7.91
C TYR A 140 -28.38 -25.82 8.55
N PHE A 141 -29.39 -26.17 7.75
CA PHE A 141 -30.57 -26.95 8.15
C PHE A 141 -31.44 -26.28 9.24
N ALA A 142 -31.54 -24.94 9.23
CA ALA A 142 -32.39 -24.18 10.16
C ALA A 142 -33.74 -23.77 9.55
N SER A 143 -33.84 -23.66 8.23
CA SER A 143 -35.08 -23.31 7.54
C SER A 143 -35.16 -24.00 6.18
N PHE A 144 -36.37 -24.17 5.68
CA PHE A 144 -36.65 -24.81 4.40
C PHE A 144 -36.74 -23.79 3.27
N ILE A 145 -36.51 -24.22 2.04
CA ILE A 145 -36.67 -23.42 0.82
C ILE A 145 -37.65 -24.10 -0.12
N VAL A 146 -38.60 -23.34 -0.67
CA VAL A 146 -39.53 -23.83 -1.70
C VAL A 146 -38.76 -23.97 -3.01
N MET A 147 -38.70 -25.19 -3.53
CA MET A 147 -38.00 -25.50 -4.78
C MET A 147 -38.92 -25.23 -5.97
N ASN A 148 -40.13 -25.80 -5.94
CA ASN A 148 -41.11 -25.63 -7.00
C ASN A 148 -42.53 -25.49 -6.41
N VAL A 149 -43.40 -24.79 -7.13
CA VAL A 149 -44.82 -24.66 -6.81
C VAL A 149 -45.60 -25.15 -8.02
N ASN A 150 -46.43 -26.17 -7.84
CA ASN A 150 -47.26 -26.67 -8.92
C ASN A 150 -48.48 -25.76 -9.09
N ASP A 151 -48.41 -24.89 -10.10
CA ASP A 151 -49.42 -23.88 -10.38
C ASP A 151 -50.79 -24.46 -10.81
N GLU A 152 -50.82 -25.67 -11.38
CA GLU A 152 -52.07 -26.35 -11.77
C GLU A 152 -52.83 -26.83 -10.54
N ILE A 153 -52.13 -27.53 -9.64
CA ILE A 153 -52.72 -28.00 -8.38
C ILE A 153 -53.07 -26.81 -7.49
N ARG A 154 -52.24 -25.74 -7.48
CA ARG A 154 -52.55 -24.50 -6.73
C ARG A 154 -53.88 -23.89 -7.17
N LYS A 155 -54.16 -23.83 -8.48
CA LYS A 155 -55.44 -23.32 -8.99
C LYS A 155 -56.60 -24.21 -8.56
N GLY A 156 -56.48 -25.52 -8.70
CA GLY A 156 -57.51 -26.47 -8.24
C GLY A 156 -57.78 -26.38 -6.74
N SER A 157 -56.73 -26.25 -5.90
CA SER A 157 -56.90 -26.06 -4.45
C SER A 157 -57.52 -24.69 -4.11
N LEU A 158 -57.21 -23.63 -4.87
CA LEU A 158 -57.86 -22.33 -4.70
C LEU A 158 -59.35 -22.40 -5.05
N GLU A 159 -59.72 -23.10 -6.12
CA GLU A 159 -61.11 -23.32 -6.51
C GLU A 159 -61.87 -24.16 -5.48
N GLN A 160 -61.24 -25.20 -4.91
CA GLN A 160 -61.81 -26.00 -3.84
C GLN A 160 -62.05 -25.16 -2.58
N VAL A 161 -61.06 -24.36 -2.15
CA VAL A 161 -61.21 -23.47 -0.98
C VAL A 161 -62.27 -22.39 -1.24
N GLU A 162 -62.41 -21.91 -2.48
CA GLU A 162 -63.49 -20.99 -2.86
C GLU A 162 -64.87 -21.66 -2.85
N GLY A 163 -64.95 -22.95 -3.19
CA GLY A 163 -66.15 -23.78 -3.05
C GLY A 163 -66.55 -23.97 -1.59
N GLU A 164 -65.63 -24.45 -0.76
CA GLU A 164 -65.83 -24.66 0.69
C GLU A 164 -66.24 -23.36 1.39
N TYR A 165 -65.61 -22.23 1.05
CA TYR A 165 -65.98 -20.92 1.59
C TYR A 165 -67.43 -20.52 1.24
N LYS A 166 -67.88 -20.77 0.00
CA LYS A 166 -69.26 -20.51 -0.42
C LYS A 166 -70.26 -21.42 0.28
N GLU A 167 -69.91 -22.68 0.50
CA GLU A 167 -70.73 -23.64 1.25
C GLU A 167 -70.87 -23.23 2.73
N TYR A 168 -69.77 -22.86 3.40
CA TYR A 168 -69.82 -22.38 4.78
C TYR A 168 -70.62 -21.08 4.93
N LEU A 169 -70.55 -20.15 3.97
CA LEU A 169 -71.40 -18.97 3.95
C LEU A 169 -72.88 -19.33 3.81
N ALA A 170 -73.21 -20.33 2.99
CA ALA A 170 -74.57 -20.82 2.81
C ALA A 170 -75.10 -21.55 4.07
N GLU A 171 -74.26 -22.33 4.76
CA GLU A 171 -74.61 -22.97 6.04
C GLU A 171 -74.85 -21.94 7.16
N ILE A 172 -74.02 -20.90 7.25
CA ILE A 172 -74.21 -19.81 8.22
C ILE A 172 -75.55 -19.09 7.95
N GLN A 173 -75.94 -18.92 6.68
CA GLN A 173 -77.24 -18.36 6.30
C GLN A 173 -78.43 -19.30 6.59
N LYS A 174 -78.23 -20.63 6.53
CA LYS A 174 -79.27 -21.64 6.82
C LYS A 174 -79.43 -22.01 8.30
N SER A 175 -78.54 -21.56 9.19
CA SER A 175 -78.60 -21.87 10.62
C SER A 175 -79.83 -21.27 11.34
N ASP A 176 -80.30 -21.93 12.41
CA ASP A 176 -81.58 -21.72 13.13
C ASP A 176 -81.88 -20.25 13.53
N PRO A 177 -83.13 -19.76 13.48
CA PRO A 177 -83.52 -18.37 13.84
C PRO A 177 -83.30 -17.97 15.30
N SER A 178 -83.01 -18.92 16.19
CA SER A 178 -82.82 -18.72 17.63
C SER A 178 -81.43 -18.16 18.01
N VAL A 179 -80.50 -18.06 17.04
CA VAL A 179 -79.15 -17.54 17.24
C VAL A 179 -79.11 -16.03 17.00
N SER A 180 -78.63 -15.24 17.96
CA SER A 180 -78.57 -13.77 17.85
C SER A 180 -77.81 -13.30 16.59
N ALA A 181 -78.29 -12.23 15.95
CA ALA A 181 -77.68 -11.66 14.73
C ALA A 181 -76.18 -11.38 14.89
N ALA A 182 -75.77 -10.90 16.08
CA ALA A 182 -74.38 -10.66 16.44
C ALA A 182 -73.51 -11.94 16.40
N SER A 183 -74.05 -13.11 16.77
CA SER A 183 -73.30 -14.37 16.74
C SER A 183 -73.10 -14.92 15.33
N ARG A 184 -74.05 -14.68 14.42
CA ARG A 184 -73.91 -15.02 12.99
C ARG A 184 -72.87 -14.14 12.30
N GLU A 185 -72.87 -12.85 12.62
CA GLU A 185 -71.91 -11.89 12.07
C GLU A 185 -70.47 -12.18 12.56
N LEU A 186 -70.30 -12.56 13.83
CA LEU A 186 -69.00 -13.01 14.38
C LEU A 186 -68.49 -14.30 13.72
N LYS A 187 -69.37 -15.28 13.46
CA LYS A 187 -69.02 -16.52 12.73
C LYS A 187 -68.62 -16.21 11.29
N LYS A 188 -69.36 -15.34 10.60
CA LYS A 188 -69.04 -14.89 9.25
C LYS A 188 -67.69 -14.18 9.19
N GLN A 189 -67.43 -13.25 10.11
CA GLN A 189 -66.13 -12.57 10.22
C GLN A 189 -64.98 -13.56 10.44
N ARG A 190 -65.16 -14.59 11.29
CA ARG A 190 -64.15 -15.63 11.49
C ARG A 190 -63.85 -16.44 10.23
N VAL A 191 -64.88 -16.83 9.48
CA VAL A 191 -64.73 -17.57 8.22
C VAL A 191 -64.11 -16.68 7.14
N ASP A 192 -64.48 -15.41 7.07
CA ASP A 192 -63.89 -14.43 6.14
C ASP A 192 -62.40 -14.19 6.42
N VAL A 193 -62.02 -14.08 7.70
CA VAL A 193 -60.62 -13.96 8.11
C VAL A 193 -59.86 -15.24 7.75
N ALA A 194 -60.40 -16.42 8.07
CA ALA A 194 -59.78 -17.70 7.75
C ALA A 194 -59.60 -17.92 6.24
N TYR A 195 -60.61 -17.57 5.43
CA TYR A 195 -60.53 -17.65 3.96
C TYR A 195 -59.49 -16.68 3.40
N LYS A 196 -59.46 -15.43 3.89
CA LYS A 196 -58.44 -14.45 3.49
C LYS A 196 -57.04 -14.91 3.88
N GLU A 197 -56.86 -15.48 5.06
CA GLU A 197 -55.58 -16.06 5.50
C GLU A 197 -55.17 -17.21 4.58
N ILE A 198 -56.02 -18.22 4.36
CA ILE A 198 -55.72 -19.37 3.50
C ILE A 198 -55.42 -18.95 2.05
N LYS A 199 -56.23 -18.04 1.50
CA LYS A 199 -56.02 -17.50 0.14
C LYS A 199 -54.71 -16.73 0.04
N SER A 200 -54.37 -15.94 1.06
CA SER A 200 -53.09 -15.24 1.13
C SER A 200 -51.91 -16.21 1.29
N GLU A 201 -52.05 -17.29 2.06
CA GLU A 201 -51.02 -18.31 2.23
C GLU A 201 -50.71 -19.01 0.90
N LEU A 202 -51.73 -19.39 0.13
CA LEU A 202 -51.55 -20.04 -1.18
C LEU A 202 -51.02 -19.11 -2.27
N THR A 203 -51.44 -17.83 -2.29
CA THR A 203 -50.97 -16.86 -3.29
C THR A 203 -49.58 -16.28 -3.00
N THR A 204 -49.12 -16.32 -1.76
CA THR A 204 -47.78 -15.82 -1.38
C THR A 204 -46.67 -16.82 -1.67
N LEU A 205 -46.98 -18.11 -1.92
CA LEU A 205 -46.00 -19.13 -2.22
C LEU A 205 -45.32 -18.89 -3.57
N ARG A 206 -44.00 -18.79 -3.54
CA ARG A 206 -43.13 -18.60 -4.71
C ARG A 206 -41.88 -19.46 -4.58
N PRO A 207 -41.32 -19.97 -5.70
CA PRO A 207 -40.00 -20.59 -5.70
C PRO A 207 -38.95 -19.67 -5.06
N GLY A 208 -38.04 -20.25 -4.27
CA GLY A 208 -37.02 -19.50 -3.52
C GLY A 208 -37.51 -18.89 -2.20
N MET A 209 -38.80 -18.99 -1.86
CA MET A 209 -39.32 -18.53 -0.57
C MET A 209 -38.80 -19.41 0.58
N ILE A 210 -38.41 -18.79 1.69
CA ILE A 210 -37.92 -19.49 2.88
C ILE A 210 -39.02 -19.64 3.91
N ILE A 211 -39.13 -20.86 4.45
CA ILE A 211 -40.20 -21.28 5.34
C ILE A 211 -39.59 -21.88 6.61
N SER A 212 -40.17 -21.56 7.77
CA SER A 212 -39.78 -22.17 9.05
C SER A 212 -40.26 -23.61 9.14
N GLU A 213 -39.63 -24.43 9.97
CA GLU A 213 -40.04 -25.84 10.16
C GLU A 213 -41.51 -25.99 10.60
N LYS A 214 -41.98 -25.12 11.49
CA LYS A 214 -43.39 -25.10 11.90
C LYS A 214 -44.32 -24.84 10.72
N ARG A 215 -44.03 -23.81 9.92
CA ARG A 215 -44.84 -23.44 8.76
C ARG A 215 -44.76 -24.50 7.66
N TYR A 216 -43.62 -25.19 7.52
CA TYR A 216 -43.50 -26.33 6.61
C TYR A 216 -44.39 -27.49 7.05
N ASN A 217 -44.39 -27.85 8.35
CA ASN A 217 -45.27 -28.91 8.85
C ASN A 217 -46.75 -28.56 8.64
N ASP A 218 -47.14 -27.31 8.91
CA ASP A 218 -48.52 -26.83 8.70
C ASP A 218 -48.92 -26.91 7.22
N LEU A 219 -48.03 -26.50 6.30
CA LEU A 219 -48.27 -26.55 4.85
C LEU A 219 -48.21 -27.98 4.30
N SER A 220 -47.35 -28.84 4.83
CA SER A 220 -47.23 -30.23 4.39
C SER A 220 -48.47 -31.05 4.76
N LEU A 221 -49.11 -30.74 5.90
CA LEU A 221 -50.37 -31.36 6.32
C LEU A 221 -51.55 -30.91 5.45
N LYS A 222 -51.57 -29.64 5.02
CA LYS A 222 -52.70 -29.05 4.28
C LYS A 222 -52.56 -29.18 2.75
N TYR A 223 -51.35 -29.00 2.22
CA TYR A 223 -51.06 -28.75 0.79
C TYR A 223 -49.79 -29.46 0.31
N GLY A 224 -49.48 -30.65 0.84
CA GLY A 224 -48.24 -31.38 0.51
C GLY A 224 -48.00 -31.64 -0.99
N ASN A 225 -49.06 -31.65 -1.80
CA ASN A 225 -48.96 -31.86 -3.26
C ASN A 225 -48.75 -30.56 -4.06
N VAL A 226 -48.91 -29.39 -3.43
CA VAL A 226 -48.81 -28.08 -4.09
C VAL A 226 -47.36 -27.56 -4.12
N ILE A 227 -46.57 -27.91 -3.11
CA ILE A 227 -45.22 -27.37 -2.91
C ILE A 227 -44.18 -28.49 -2.83
N ASP A 228 -43.09 -28.32 -3.57
CA ASP A 228 -41.87 -29.10 -3.36
C ASP A 228 -40.89 -28.27 -2.52
N VAL A 229 -40.44 -28.83 -1.40
CA VAL A 229 -39.67 -28.10 -0.39
C VAL A 229 -38.42 -28.88 -0.06
N GLY A 230 -37.28 -28.19 -0.07
CA GLY A 230 -35.98 -28.77 0.24
C GLY A 230 -35.29 -28.06 1.41
N ILE A 231 -34.26 -28.71 1.95
CA ILE A 231 -33.38 -28.13 2.98
C ILE A 231 -31.92 -28.51 2.72
N GLY A 232 -30.99 -27.69 3.22
CA GLY A 232 -29.56 -27.94 3.09
C GLY A 232 -28.99 -27.60 1.71
N ALA A 233 -27.71 -27.92 1.52
CA ALA A 233 -27.01 -27.69 0.26
C ALA A 233 -27.54 -28.53 -0.91
N GLU A 234 -28.24 -29.64 -0.65
CA GLU A 234 -28.92 -30.45 -1.68
C GLU A 234 -30.03 -29.66 -2.38
N ALA A 235 -30.87 -28.95 -1.62
CA ALA A 235 -31.94 -28.13 -2.16
C ALA A 235 -31.38 -26.96 -2.98
N VAL A 236 -30.32 -26.32 -2.47
CA VAL A 236 -29.60 -25.25 -3.16
C VAL A 236 -29.01 -25.75 -4.47
N LEU A 237 -28.41 -26.95 -4.50
CA LEU A 237 -27.88 -27.56 -5.72
C LEU A 237 -28.96 -27.80 -6.77
N LYS A 238 -30.16 -28.27 -6.38
CA LYS A 238 -31.28 -28.46 -7.30
C LYS A 238 -31.73 -27.14 -7.91
N LEU A 239 -31.94 -26.11 -7.09
CA LEU A 239 -32.29 -24.76 -7.55
C LEU A 239 -31.25 -24.20 -8.53
N LEU A 240 -29.96 -24.37 -8.24
CA LEU A 240 -28.89 -23.88 -9.11
C LEU A 240 -28.81 -24.62 -10.46
N ARG A 241 -29.29 -25.87 -10.55
CA ARG A 241 -29.34 -26.65 -11.80
C ARG A 241 -30.50 -26.24 -12.71
N GLU A 242 -31.60 -25.77 -12.13
CA GLU A 242 -32.80 -25.36 -12.87
C GLU A 242 -32.68 -23.95 -13.46
N ILE A 243 -31.72 -23.15 -13.00
CA ILE A 243 -31.49 -21.79 -13.49
C ILE A 243 -30.88 -21.81 -14.89
N ASP A 244 -31.63 -21.26 -15.85
CA ASP A 244 -31.09 -20.85 -17.13
C ASP A 244 -30.55 -19.42 -17.06
N LEU A 245 -29.23 -19.28 -17.25
CA LEU A 245 -28.53 -18.00 -17.14
C LEU A 245 -29.00 -16.99 -18.20
N ASP A 246 -29.38 -17.44 -19.39
CA ASP A 246 -29.73 -16.54 -20.50
C ASP A 246 -31.06 -15.83 -20.25
N SER A 247 -32.09 -16.60 -19.89
CA SER A 247 -33.40 -16.04 -19.56
C SER A 247 -33.36 -15.14 -18.31
N GLU A 248 -32.58 -15.50 -17.29
CA GLU A 248 -32.52 -14.73 -16.04
C GLU A 248 -31.77 -13.39 -16.20
N ILE A 249 -30.76 -13.34 -17.07
CA ILE A 249 -30.05 -12.10 -17.40
C ILE A 249 -31.01 -11.10 -18.09
N GLU A 250 -31.83 -11.54 -19.04
CA GLU A 250 -32.77 -10.65 -19.73
C GLU A 250 -33.85 -10.12 -18.78
N ARG A 251 -34.44 -10.99 -17.93
CA ARG A 251 -35.38 -10.57 -16.87
C ARG A 251 -34.77 -9.51 -15.95
N THR A 252 -33.53 -9.71 -15.53
CA THR A 252 -32.84 -8.78 -14.63
C THR A 252 -32.55 -7.43 -15.31
N LYS A 253 -32.24 -7.42 -16.61
CA LYS A 253 -32.07 -6.17 -17.38
C LYS A 253 -33.38 -5.37 -17.48
N GLU A 254 -34.51 -6.06 -17.64
CA GLU A 254 -35.83 -5.41 -17.65
C GLU A 254 -36.16 -4.78 -16.29
N ALA A 255 -35.95 -5.53 -15.20
CA ALA A 255 -36.15 -5.01 -13.84
C ALA A 255 -35.27 -3.78 -13.53
N LEU A 256 -34.07 -3.70 -14.11
CA LEU A 256 -33.19 -2.56 -13.95
C LEU A 256 -33.70 -1.28 -14.63
N LYS A 257 -34.64 -1.36 -15.58
CA LYS A 257 -35.27 -0.18 -16.18
C LYS A 257 -36.32 0.45 -15.26
N THR A 258 -37.02 -0.37 -14.46
CA THR A 258 -38.11 0.06 -13.57
C THR A 258 -37.63 0.50 -12.18
N ASP A 259 -36.56 -0.11 -11.66
CA ASP A 259 -36.12 0.11 -10.28
C ASP A 259 -35.30 1.40 -10.05
N LEU A 260 -35.63 2.12 -8.97
CA LEU A 260 -34.95 3.34 -8.51
C LEU A 260 -34.19 3.12 -7.19
N GLY A 261 -33.11 3.88 -6.98
CA GLY A 261 -32.40 3.97 -5.69
C GLY A 261 -31.63 2.71 -5.25
N LEU A 262 -31.93 2.21 -4.04
CA LEU A 262 -31.22 1.08 -3.40
C LEU A 262 -31.48 -0.27 -4.07
N ASN A 263 -32.70 -0.51 -4.56
CA ASN A 263 -33.06 -1.75 -5.24
C ASN A 263 -32.29 -1.89 -6.55
N ARG A 264 -32.18 -0.80 -7.32
CA ARG A 264 -31.35 -0.72 -8.53
C ARG A 264 -29.90 -1.19 -8.27
N ARG A 265 -29.30 -0.81 -7.14
CA ARG A 265 -27.93 -1.26 -6.78
C ARG A 265 -27.84 -2.77 -6.51
N LYS A 266 -28.87 -3.38 -5.90
CA LYS A 266 -28.93 -4.83 -5.66
C LYS A 266 -29.09 -5.59 -6.98
N VAL A 267 -30.03 -5.15 -7.82
CA VAL A 267 -30.29 -5.73 -9.14
C VAL A 267 -29.04 -5.63 -10.04
N LEU A 268 -28.33 -4.51 -10.02
CA LEU A 268 -27.09 -4.34 -10.78
C LEU A 268 -25.99 -5.30 -10.32
N LYS A 269 -25.85 -5.54 -9.01
CA LYS A 269 -24.92 -6.55 -8.49
C LYS A 269 -25.30 -7.97 -8.93
N HIS A 270 -26.59 -8.30 -8.86
CA HIS A 270 -27.11 -9.59 -9.31
C HIS A 270 -26.81 -9.83 -10.80
N LEU A 271 -27.17 -8.86 -11.65
CA LEU A 271 -26.91 -8.89 -13.09
C LEU A 271 -25.42 -9.10 -13.39
N LYS A 272 -24.54 -8.36 -12.70
CA LYS A 272 -23.09 -8.47 -12.86
C LYS A 272 -22.58 -9.88 -12.58
N THR A 273 -23.07 -10.51 -11.52
CA THR A 273 -22.66 -11.87 -11.14
C THR A 273 -23.12 -12.90 -12.17
N LEU A 274 -24.37 -12.81 -12.66
CA LEU A 274 -24.88 -13.68 -13.71
C LEU A 274 -24.10 -13.53 -15.02
N GLN A 275 -23.83 -12.30 -15.46
CA GLN A 275 -23.03 -12.02 -16.65
C GLN A 275 -21.60 -12.55 -16.53
N SER A 276 -21.00 -12.44 -15.34
CA SER A 276 -19.64 -12.95 -15.10
C SER A 276 -19.60 -14.48 -15.24
N LEU A 277 -20.58 -15.20 -14.65
CA LEU A 277 -20.67 -16.66 -14.76
C LEU A 277 -20.90 -17.11 -16.22
N LYS A 278 -21.78 -16.42 -16.95
CA LYS A 278 -22.03 -16.70 -18.37
C LYS A 278 -20.76 -16.53 -19.21
N THR A 279 -20.08 -15.39 -19.07
CA THR A 279 -18.85 -15.08 -19.81
C THR A 279 -17.72 -16.07 -19.49
N ALA A 280 -17.67 -16.53 -18.23
CA ALA A 280 -16.68 -17.47 -17.74
C ALA A 280 -16.98 -18.95 -18.11
N GLU A 281 -18.15 -19.24 -18.69
CA GLU A 281 -18.68 -20.59 -18.95
C GLU A 281 -18.78 -21.46 -17.68
N ILE A 282 -19.04 -20.83 -16.53
CA ILE A 282 -19.14 -21.51 -15.23
C ILE A 282 -20.59 -21.85 -14.94
N LYS A 283 -20.87 -23.13 -14.71
CA LYS A 283 -22.18 -23.56 -14.26
C LYS A 283 -22.39 -23.21 -12.77
N PRO A 284 -23.53 -22.62 -12.37
CA PRO A 284 -23.80 -22.24 -10.99
C PRO A 284 -23.71 -23.42 -10.00
N GLU A 285 -24.04 -24.63 -10.45
CA GLU A 285 -23.96 -25.87 -9.66
C GLU A 285 -22.54 -26.22 -9.16
N TRP A 286 -21.48 -25.76 -9.82
CA TRP A 286 -20.09 -26.03 -9.41
C TRP A 286 -19.71 -25.30 -8.11
N LEU A 287 -20.50 -24.34 -7.66
CA LEU A 287 -20.32 -23.66 -6.36
C LEU A 287 -20.63 -24.59 -5.17
N ILE A 288 -21.31 -25.71 -5.42
CA ILE A 288 -21.58 -26.77 -4.44
C ILE A 288 -20.64 -27.96 -4.70
N LEU A 289 -19.90 -28.36 -3.68
CA LEU A 289 -18.95 -29.46 -3.74
C LEU A 289 -19.66 -30.81 -3.59
N THR A 290 -19.55 -31.65 -4.60
CA THR A 290 -19.87 -33.09 -4.50
C THR A 290 -18.63 -33.93 -4.23
N ARG A 291 -17.46 -33.43 -4.64
CA ARG A 291 -16.15 -34.06 -4.45
C ARG A 291 -15.19 -33.06 -3.83
N LEU A 292 -14.39 -33.51 -2.87
CA LEU A 292 -13.43 -32.67 -2.17
C LEU A 292 -12.00 -33.11 -2.48
N PRO A 293 -11.13 -32.26 -3.04
CA PRO A 293 -9.73 -32.62 -3.28
C PRO A 293 -8.94 -32.71 -1.97
N VAL A 294 -8.01 -33.66 -1.93
CA VAL A 294 -7.06 -33.87 -0.83
C VAL A 294 -5.67 -33.45 -1.29
N ILE A 295 -5.11 -32.46 -0.58
CA ILE A 295 -3.77 -31.93 -0.87
C ILE A 295 -2.68 -33.02 -0.66
N PRO A 296 -1.59 -33.02 -1.45
CA PRO A 296 -0.51 -34.00 -1.33
C PRO A 296 0.08 -34.08 0.10
N PRO A 297 0.47 -35.28 0.59
CA PRO A 297 0.93 -35.51 1.95
C PRO A 297 2.14 -34.68 2.37
N ASP A 298 3.09 -34.43 1.46
CA ASP A 298 4.31 -33.67 1.76
C ASP A 298 4.03 -32.17 2.00
N LEU A 299 2.87 -31.67 1.56
CA LEU A 299 2.40 -30.32 1.88
C LEU A 299 1.69 -30.25 3.25
N ARG A 300 1.42 -31.41 3.87
CA ARG A 300 0.84 -31.60 5.21
C ARG A 300 1.60 -32.68 6.00
N PRO A 301 2.92 -32.51 6.19
CA PRO A 301 3.79 -33.58 6.65
C PRO A 301 3.45 -34.03 8.08
N MET A 302 3.83 -35.28 8.37
CA MET A 302 3.85 -35.85 9.70
C MET A 302 5.27 -36.32 9.96
N VAL A 303 6.00 -35.59 10.79
CA VAL A 303 7.44 -35.79 11.03
C VAL A 303 7.63 -36.36 12.42
N GLN A 304 8.46 -37.38 12.54
CA GLN A 304 8.85 -37.93 13.82
C GLN A 304 9.89 -37.00 14.47
N LEU A 305 9.67 -36.65 15.73
CA LEU A 305 10.61 -35.91 16.57
C LEU A 305 11.47 -36.89 17.36
N ASP A 306 12.62 -36.41 17.82
CA ASP A 306 13.48 -37.14 18.76
C ASP A 306 12.67 -37.51 20.01
N GLY A 307 12.68 -38.80 20.37
CA GLY A 307 11.84 -39.36 21.44
C GLY A 307 10.54 -40.04 20.98
N GLY A 308 10.36 -40.29 19.67
CA GLY A 308 9.27 -41.13 19.17
C GLY A 308 7.90 -40.45 19.08
N ARG A 309 7.83 -39.14 19.35
CA ARG A 309 6.63 -38.32 19.17
C ARG A 309 6.48 -37.91 17.70
N PHE A 310 5.27 -37.59 17.29
CA PHE A 310 4.99 -37.09 15.94
C PHE A 310 4.50 -35.64 15.99
N ALA A 311 5.08 -34.80 15.14
CA ALA A 311 4.54 -33.49 14.79
C ALA A 311 3.74 -33.62 13.50
N ALA A 312 2.42 -33.39 13.58
CA ALA A 312 1.52 -33.45 12.44
C ALA A 312 1.01 -32.05 12.07
N SER A 313 0.80 -31.82 10.77
CA SER A 313 0.08 -30.63 10.30
C SER A 313 -1.38 -30.61 10.78
N ASP A 314 -1.87 -29.44 11.21
CA ASP A 314 -3.27 -29.18 11.59
C ASP A 314 -4.28 -29.61 10.50
N LEU A 315 -3.87 -29.59 9.23
CA LEU A 315 -4.72 -30.01 8.10
C LEU A 315 -5.12 -31.48 8.20
N ASN A 316 -4.22 -32.35 8.68
CA ASN A 316 -4.52 -33.77 8.80
C ASN A 316 -5.68 -34.01 9.76
N ASP A 317 -5.77 -33.24 10.84
CA ASP A 317 -6.91 -33.29 11.77
C ASP A 317 -8.21 -32.81 11.13
N LEU A 318 -8.16 -31.77 10.29
CA LEU A 318 -9.33 -31.25 9.59
C LEU A 318 -9.84 -32.26 8.53
N TYR A 319 -8.95 -32.83 7.72
CA TYR A 319 -9.30 -33.90 6.77
C TYR A 319 -9.87 -35.13 7.48
N ARG A 320 -9.26 -35.54 8.59
CA ARG A 320 -9.74 -36.65 9.42
C ARG A 320 -11.16 -36.41 9.94
N ARG A 321 -11.48 -35.18 10.39
CA ARG A 321 -12.85 -34.81 10.80
C ARG A 321 -13.83 -34.94 9.63
N VAL A 322 -13.49 -34.46 8.44
CA VAL A 322 -14.35 -34.58 7.25
C VAL A 322 -14.61 -36.05 6.93
N LEU A 323 -13.56 -36.89 6.85
CA LEU A 323 -13.69 -38.31 6.57
C LEU A 323 -14.53 -39.06 7.62
N ASN A 324 -14.30 -38.79 8.90
CA ASN A 324 -15.08 -39.40 9.98
C ASN A 324 -16.57 -39.06 9.88
N ARG A 325 -16.91 -37.79 9.60
CA ARG A 325 -18.30 -37.34 9.41
C ARG A 325 -18.93 -37.94 8.15
N ASN A 326 -18.19 -37.94 7.05
CA ASN A 326 -18.66 -38.50 5.78
C ASN A 326 -18.94 -40.01 5.89
N ASN A 327 -18.00 -40.78 6.46
CA ASN A 327 -18.15 -42.22 6.67
C ASN A 327 -19.28 -42.54 7.65
N ARG A 328 -19.45 -41.73 8.71
CA ARG A 328 -20.55 -41.88 9.66
C ARG A 328 -21.90 -41.62 8.98
N LEU A 329 -22.01 -40.56 8.19
CA LEU A 329 -23.22 -40.24 7.42
C LEU A 329 -23.57 -41.36 6.44
N LYS A 330 -22.59 -41.88 5.70
CA LYS A 330 -22.78 -43.02 4.78
C LYS A 330 -23.33 -44.26 5.49
N ARG A 331 -22.82 -44.57 6.69
CA ARG A 331 -23.34 -45.67 7.53
C ARG A 331 -24.78 -45.42 8.00
N LEU A 332 -25.08 -44.20 8.46
CA LEU A 332 -26.43 -43.83 8.92
C LEU A 332 -27.46 -43.91 7.80
N MET A 333 -27.11 -43.47 6.59
CA MET A 333 -27.98 -43.56 5.41
C MET A 333 -28.24 -45.02 5.01
N ASN A 334 -27.21 -45.87 5.02
CA ASN A 334 -27.35 -47.30 4.73
C ASN A 334 -28.20 -48.04 5.78
N GLN A 335 -28.24 -47.55 7.02
CA GLN A 335 -29.04 -48.11 8.11
C GLN A 335 -30.48 -47.58 8.14
N GLY A 336 -30.84 -46.63 7.26
CA GLY A 336 -32.17 -46.02 7.27
C GLY A 336 -32.47 -45.18 8.53
N ALA A 337 -31.45 -44.53 9.11
CA ALA A 337 -31.63 -43.72 10.32
C ALA A 337 -32.63 -42.55 10.10
N PRO A 338 -33.38 -42.14 11.14
CA PRO A 338 -34.33 -41.04 11.06
C PRO A 338 -33.73 -39.74 10.52
N GLU A 339 -34.54 -38.97 9.80
CA GLU A 339 -34.09 -37.79 9.07
C GLU A 339 -33.45 -36.73 9.98
N VAL A 340 -33.91 -36.58 11.22
CA VAL A 340 -33.36 -35.65 12.21
C VAL A 340 -31.87 -35.93 12.49
N ILE A 341 -31.51 -37.21 12.64
CA ILE A 341 -30.12 -37.64 12.88
C ILE A 341 -29.29 -37.40 11.62
N CYS A 342 -29.82 -37.75 10.46
CA CYS A 342 -29.18 -37.53 9.17
C CYS A 342 -28.95 -36.04 8.90
N ARG A 343 -29.93 -35.16 9.15
CA ARG A 343 -29.81 -33.69 9.02
C ARG A 343 -28.71 -33.14 9.93
N ASN A 344 -28.65 -33.59 11.19
CA ASN A 344 -27.60 -33.15 12.11
C ASN A 344 -26.20 -33.59 11.65
N GLU A 345 -26.04 -34.81 11.13
CA GLU A 345 -24.75 -35.28 10.62
C GLU A 345 -24.38 -34.60 9.28
N LYS A 346 -25.36 -34.31 8.39
CA LYS A 346 -25.17 -33.48 7.20
C LYS A 346 -24.67 -32.08 7.57
N ARG A 347 -25.28 -31.44 8.58
CA ARG A 347 -24.83 -30.15 9.14
C ARG A 347 -23.39 -30.25 9.68
N MET A 348 -23.08 -31.29 10.44
CA MET A 348 -21.72 -31.51 10.98
C MET A 348 -20.69 -31.74 9.86
N LEU A 349 -21.06 -32.40 8.76
CA LEU A 349 -20.20 -32.57 7.59
C LEU A 349 -19.94 -31.24 6.89
N GLN A 350 -20.99 -30.42 6.66
CA GLN A 350 -20.86 -29.06 6.14
C GLN A 350 -19.89 -28.24 7.01
N GLU A 351 -20.07 -28.25 8.33
CA GLU A 351 -19.18 -27.55 9.27
C GLU A 351 -17.73 -28.10 9.27
N ALA A 352 -17.53 -29.40 9.01
CA ALA A 352 -16.19 -29.98 8.91
C ALA A 352 -15.47 -29.51 7.64
N VAL A 353 -16.16 -29.44 6.50
CA VAL A 353 -15.61 -28.94 5.25
C VAL A 353 -15.34 -27.44 5.33
N ASP A 354 -16.26 -26.68 5.93
CA ASP A 354 -16.05 -25.27 6.25
C ASP A 354 -14.76 -25.05 7.06
N ALA A 355 -14.53 -25.89 8.07
CA ALA A 355 -13.34 -25.83 8.92
C ALA A 355 -12.05 -26.05 8.14
N LEU A 356 -12.08 -26.99 7.20
CA LEU A 356 -10.93 -27.36 6.38
C LEU A 356 -10.56 -26.23 5.41
N ILE A 357 -11.56 -25.65 4.75
CA ILE A 357 -11.36 -24.60 3.74
C ILE A 357 -11.04 -23.26 4.42
N ASP A 358 -11.91 -22.78 5.32
CA ASP A 358 -11.74 -21.52 6.03
C ASP A 358 -12.32 -21.56 7.45
N ASN A 359 -11.45 -21.86 8.42
CA ASN A 359 -11.83 -21.87 9.83
C ASN A 359 -12.03 -20.44 10.40
N SER A 360 -11.57 -19.40 9.72
CA SER A 360 -11.66 -17.99 10.18
C SER A 360 -12.98 -17.32 9.83
N ALA A 361 -13.60 -17.69 8.71
CA ALA A 361 -14.85 -17.12 8.23
C ALA A 361 -16.08 -17.51 9.08
N ARG A 362 -15.92 -18.40 10.07
CA ARG A 362 -17.00 -18.82 10.97
C ARG A 362 -17.18 -17.86 12.14
N LYS A 363 -18.40 -17.32 12.28
CA LYS A 363 -18.82 -16.55 13.47
C LYS A 363 -19.13 -17.41 14.71
N GLY A 364 -19.23 -18.74 14.56
CA GLY A 364 -19.58 -19.70 15.61
C GLY A 364 -18.38 -20.40 16.29
N LYS A 365 -18.61 -21.58 16.88
CA LYS A 365 -17.56 -22.39 17.55
C LYS A 365 -16.47 -22.80 16.54
N MET A 366 -15.34 -22.10 16.59
CA MET A 366 -14.16 -22.39 15.77
C MET A 366 -13.58 -23.77 16.11
N ALA A 367 -12.94 -24.42 15.14
CA ALA A 367 -12.25 -25.68 15.38
C ALA A 367 -10.91 -25.44 16.10
N TYR A 368 -10.82 -25.93 17.34
CA TYR A 368 -9.61 -25.89 18.17
C TYR A 368 -8.86 -27.24 18.15
N SER A 369 -7.57 -27.18 18.49
CA SER A 369 -6.74 -28.36 18.73
C SER A 369 -7.30 -29.20 19.88
N ALA A 370 -7.11 -30.52 19.82
CA ALA A 370 -7.42 -31.39 20.94
C ALA A 370 -6.52 -31.02 22.14
N GLY A 371 -7.11 -30.64 23.27
CA GLY A 371 -6.40 -30.32 24.52
C GLY A 371 -5.87 -28.89 24.69
N GLY A 372 -6.13 -27.96 23.76
CA GLY A 372 -5.64 -26.58 23.88
C GLY A 372 -6.53 -25.52 23.22
N LYS A 373 -6.36 -24.24 23.62
CA LYS A 373 -7.11 -23.08 23.08
C LYS A 373 -6.60 -22.58 21.71
N ARG A 374 -5.65 -23.27 21.08
CA ARG A 374 -5.07 -22.87 19.78
C ARG A 374 -6.02 -23.26 18.63
N LYS A 375 -6.33 -22.29 17.76
CA LYS A 375 -7.10 -22.48 16.53
C LYS A 375 -6.32 -23.35 15.53
N LEU A 376 -6.98 -24.33 14.91
CA LEU A 376 -6.41 -25.11 13.81
C LEU A 376 -6.27 -24.27 12.55
N ARG A 377 -5.12 -24.38 11.88
CA ARG A 377 -4.83 -23.68 10.62
C ARG A 377 -5.54 -24.36 9.44
N SER A 378 -6.40 -23.62 8.74
CA SER A 378 -7.13 -24.07 7.54
C SER A 378 -6.33 -23.84 6.24
N LEU A 379 -6.84 -24.33 5.11
CA LEU A 379 -6.24 -24.09 3.79
C LEU A 379 -6.15 -22.58 3.45
N SER A 380 -7.20 -21.81 3.74
CA SER A 380 -7.20 -20.35 3.55
C SER A 380 -6.16 -19.65 4.43
N ASP A 381 -5.99 -20.11 5.68
CA ASP A 381 -4.98 -19.58 6.62
C ASP A 381 -3.53 -19.91 6.18
N MET A 382 -3.32 -20.89 5.29
CA MET A 382 -2.00 -21.15 4.70
C MET A 382 -1.62 -20.13 3.64
N ILE A 383 -2.60 -19.47 3.04
CA ILE A 383 -2.39 -18.52 1.95
C ILE A 383 -2.39 -17.08 2.50
N ARG A 384 -3.24 -16.79 3.50
CA ARG A 384 -3.45 -15.45 4.07
C ARG A 384 -2.38 -15.05 5.10
N GLY A 385 -2.13 -13.74 5.17
CA GLY A 385 -1.40 -13.10 6.27
C GLY A 385 0.11 -13.10 6.12
N LYS A 386 0.83 -12.61 7.14
CA LYS A 386 2.30 -12.50 7.13
C LYS A 386 2.99 -13.88 7.02
N GLN A 387 2.43 -14.89 7.69
CA GLN A 387 2.89 -16.28 7.67
C GLN A 387 2.28 -17.10 6.51
N GLY A 388 1.51 -16.45 5.62
CA GLY A 388 0.90 -17.07 4.46
C GLY A 388 1.92 -17.26 3.33
N ARG A 389 1.67 -18.22 2.45
CA ARG A 389 2.61 -18.60 1.35
C ARG A 389 2.99 -17.42 0.46
N PHE A 390 2.03 -16.55 0.09
CA PHE A 390 2.30 -15.38 -0.76
C PHE A 390 3.37 -14.46 -0.16
N ARG A 391 3.36 -14.24 1.15
CA ARG A 391 4.27 -13.27 1.78
C ARG A 391 5.55 -13.90 2.29
N GLN A 392 5.46 -15.02 2.99
CA GLN A 392 6.58 -15.62 3.69
C GLN A 392 7.48 -16.47 2.79
N ASN A 393 6.92 -17.12 1.77
CA ASN A 393 7.64 -18.12 0.97
C ASN A 393 7.83 -17.70 -0.49
N LEU A 394 6.91 -16.91 -1.04
CA LEU A 394 6.96 -16.48 -2.44
C LEU A 394 7.73 -15.17 -2.58
N LEU A 395 7.39 -14.14 -1.80
CA LEU A 395 8.10 -12.85 -1.82
C LEU A 395 9.37 -12.85 -0.96
N GLY A 396 9.30 -13.40 0.26
CA GLY A 396 10.47 -13.63 1.09
C GLY A 396 11.04 -15.03 0.86
N LYS A 397 12.34 -15.15 0.61
CA LYS A 397 13.03 -16.44 0.52
C LYS A 397 14.33 -16.39 1.31
N ARG A 398 14.70 -17.53 1.90
CA ARG A 398 16.06 -17.73 2.37
C ARG A 398 16.91 -18.05 1.15
N VAL A 399 18.07 -17.40 1.05
CA VAL A 399 18.98 -17.54 -0.08
C VAL A 399 20.30 -18.12 0.40
N ASP A 400 20.84 -19.06 -0.38
CA ASP A 400 22.20 -19.55 -0.21
C ASP A 400 23.22 -18.48 -0.63
N TYR A 401 24.51 -18.74 -0.43
CA TYR A 401 25.59 -17.78 -0.74
C TYR A 401 25.39 -16.42 -0.06
N SER A 402 24.95 -16.48 1.19
CA SER A 402 24.77 -15.32 2.04
C SER A 402 25.36 -15.55 3.42
N GLY A 403 25.81 -14.47 4.06
CA GLY A 403 26.30 -14.50 5.43
C GLY A 403 25.96 -13.21 6.16
N ARG A 404 26.17 -13.17 7.48
CA ARG A 404 25.89 -12.00 8.30
C ARG A 404 26.98 -11.85 9.36
N SER A 405 27.45 -10.63 9.56
CA SER A 405 28.34 -10.31 10.68
C SER A 405 28.12 -8.88 11.18
N VAL A 406 28.73 -8.57 12.33
CA VAL A 406 28.79 -7.23 12.91
C VAL A 406 29.65 -6.33 12.02
N ILE A 407 29.25 -5.08 11.88
CA ILE A 407 29.99 -4.08 11.12
C ILE A 407 30.91 -3.24 12.01
N VAL A 408 32.05 -2.87 11.45
CA VAL A 408 33.03 -1.96 12.05
C VAL A 408 33.46 -0.93 11.01
N VAL A 409 34.00 0.20 11.46
CA VAL A 409 34.44 1.27 10.56
C VAL A 409 35.73 0.87 9.83
N GLY A 410 35.77 1.10 8.52
CA GLY A 410 36.97 0.93 7.68
C GLY A 410 37.40 2.26 7.07
N PRO A 411 38.12 3.13 7.80
CA PRO A 411 38.45 4.49 7.33
C PRO A 411 39.42 4.50 6.13
N ASN A 412 40.24 3.47 5.99
CA ASN A 412 41.23 3.34 4.92
C ASN A 412 40.64 2.78 3.61
N LEU A 413 39.41 2.28 3.63
CA LEU A 413 38.74 1.75 2.44
C LEU A 413 38.36 2.90 1.50
N ASN A 414 38.36 2.64 0.19
CA ASN A 414 37.73 3.54 -0.78
C ASN A 414 36.21 3.35 -0.76
N LEU A 415 35.46 4.31 -1.32
CA LEU A 415 33.99 4.28 -1.30
C LEU A 415 33.39 2.98 -1.88
N TYR A 416 34.01 2.42 -2.92
CA TYR A 416 33.58 1.19 -3.61
C TYR A 416 34.04 -0.11 -2.94
N GLN A 417 34.81 -0.05 -1.85
CA GLN A 417 35.37 -1.23 -1.19
C GLN A 417 34.67 -1.55 0.14
N CYS A 418 34.65 -2.82 0.50
CA CYS A 418 34.28 -3.28 1.84
C CYS A 418 35.26 -4.34 2.34
N GLY A 419 35.52 -4.40 3.64
CA GLY A 419 36.36 -5.43 4.21
C GLY A 419 35.54 -6.66 4.60
N ILE A 420 35.85 -7.83 4.02
CA ILE A 420 35.21 -9.10 4.35
C ILE A 420 36.18 -10.03 5.09
N PRO A 421 35.78 -10.62 6.23
CA PRO A 421 36.56 -11.63 6.92
C PRO A 421 36.94 -12.81 6.03
N LYS A 422 38.21 -13.20 6.01
CA LYS A 422 38.72 -14.35 5.22
C LYS A 422 37.90 -15.63 5.40
N VAL A 423 37.55 -15.99 6.64
CA VAL A 423 36.76 -17.20 6.95
C VAL A 423 35.35 -17.13 6.32
N MET A 424 34.74 -15.95 6.34
CA MET A 424 33.42 -15.73 5.75
C MET A 424 33.49 -15.76 4.23
N ALA A 425 34.49 -15.09 3.63
CA ALA A 425 34.72 -15.12 2.19
C ALA A 425 34.96 -16.56 1.68
N LEU A 426 35.74 -17.36 2.41
CA LEU A 426 36.04 -18.74 2.01
C LEU A 426 34.77 -19.61 1.90
N GLU A 427 33.83 -19.49 2.84
CA GLU A 427 32.56 -20.22 2.77
C GLU A 427 31.63 -19.68 1.68
N LEU A 428 31.59 -18.36 1.47
CA LEU A 428 30.77 -17.74 0.42
C LEU A 428 31.26 -18.10 -0.99
N PHE A 429 32.58 -18.11 -1.21
CA PHE A 429 33.19 -18.37 -2.51
C PHE A 429 33.66 -19.82 -2.70
N LYS A 430 33.30 -20.72 -1.77
CA LYS A 430 33.74 -22.12 -1.75
C LYS A 430 33.65 -22.85 -3.08
N PRO A 431 32.54 -22.78 -3.86
CA PRO A 431 32.48 -23.47 -5.16
C PRO A 431 33.43 -22.89 -6.20
N PHE A 432 33.69 -21.57 -6.17
CA PHE A 432 34.63 -20.92 -7.08
C PHE A 432 36.06 -21.35 -6.79
N VAL A 433 36.43 -21.41 -5.49
CA VAL A 433 37.73 -21.92 -5.04
C VAL A 433 37.91 -23.38 -5.45
N ILE A 434 36.91 -24.25 -5.23
CA ILE A 434 36.95 -25.66 -5.67
C ILE A 434 37.13 -25.75 -7.19
N GLY A 435 36.37 -24.97 -7.96
CA GLY A 435 36.47 -24.94 -9.42
C GLY A 435 37.86 -24.53 -9.90
N ARG A 436 38.47 -23.54 -9.24
CA ARG A 436 39.82 -23.07 -9.57
C ARG A 436 40.90 -24.09 -9.21
N LEU A 437 40.82 -24.70 -8.02
CA LEU A 437 41.73 -25.76 -7.59
C LEU A 437 41.75 -26.96 -8.54
N ILE A 438 40.59 -27.32 -9.12
CA ILE A 438 40.49 -28.39 -10.12
C ILE A 438 41.07 -27.94 -11.45
N LYS A 439 40.76 -26.70 -11.88
CA LYS A 439 41.24 -26.14 -13.14
C LYS A 439 42.77 -26.02 -13.19
N ASP A 440 43.38 -25.62 -12.08
CA ASP A 440 44.83 -25.42 -11.97
C ASP A 440 45.59 -26.73 -11.68
N GLY A 441 44.88 -27.85 -11.52
CA GLY A 441 45.48 -29.17 -11.37
C GLY A 441 45.92 -29.56 -9.96
N TYR A 442 45.65 -28.73 -8.95
CA TYR A 442 45.96 -29.06 -7.54
C TYR A 442 45.18 -30.27 -7.03
N VAL A 443 43.99 -30.53 -7.57
CA VAL A 443 43.13 -31.65 -7.18
C VAL A 443 42.27 -32.15 -8.33
N HIS A 444 42.10 -33.47 -8.43
CA HIS A 444 41.27 -34.08 -9.47
C HIS A 444 39.78 -34.21 -9.10
N ASN A 445 39.45 -34.16 -7.80
CA ASN A 445 38.11 -34.45 -7.28
C ASN A 445 37.63 -33.37 -6.30
N VAL A 446 36.34 -33.05 -6.35
CA VAL A 446 35.67 -32.09 -5.43
C VAL A 446 35.89 -32.46 -3.96
N LYS A 447 35.80 -33.75 -3.59
CA LYS A 447 36.02 -34.19 -2.19
C LYS A 447 37.42 -33.86 -1.67
N ASN A 448 38.44 -34.03 -2.51
CA ASN A 448 39.81 -33.72 -2.11
C ASN A 448 40.00 -32.20 -2.01
N ALA A 449 39.38 -31.42 -2.90
CA ALA A 449 39.38 -29.96 -2.82
C ALA A 449 38.74 -29.46 -1.52
N THR A 450 37.58 -30.02 -1.11
CA THR A 450 36.95 -29.69 0.17
C THR A 450 37.87 -29.98 1.35
N ARG A 451 38.58 -31.12 1.32
CA ARG A 451 39.54 -31.49 2.39
C ARG A 451 40.73 -30.52 2.47
N LEU A 452 41.22 -30.01 1.35
CA LEU A 452 42.30 -29.00 1.33
C LEU A 452 41.83 -27.66 1.89
N ILE A 453 40.61 -27.25 1.53
CA ILE A 453 39.98 -26.04 2.07
C ILE A 453 39.78 -26.16 3.59
N GLU A 454 39.31 -27.30 4.08
CA GLU A 454 39.13 -27.55 5.52
C GLU A 454 40.46 -27.58 6.30
N LYS A 455 41.57 -27.94 5.65
CA LYS A 455 42.91 -27.87 6.26
C LYS A 455 43.47 -26.44 6.33
N GLY A 456 42.98 -25.52 5.51
CA GLY A 456 43.42 -24.13 5.50
C GLY A 456 44.84 -23.93 4.93
N GLU A 457 45.20 -24.69 3.89
CA GLU A 457 46.50 -24.55 3.21
C GLU A 457 46.72 -23.13 2.65
N SER A 458 47.96 -22.65 2.60
CA SER A 458 48.28 -21.25 2.27
C SER A 458 47.79 -20.82 0.88
N PHE A 459 48.03 -21.64 -0.14
CA PHE A 459 47.66 -21.34 -1.54
C PHE A 459 46.13 -21.22 -1.75
N VAL A 460 45.31 -21.75 -0.84
CA VAL A 460 43.85 -21.57 -0.89
C VAL A 460 43.48 -20.12 -0.64
N TRP A 461 44.22 -19.42 0.22
CA TRP A 461 44.02 -18.01 0.49
C TRP A 461 44.45 -17.13 -0.68
N ASP A 462 45.56 -17.47 -1.34
CA ASP A 462 46.02 -16.77 -2.56
C ASP A 462 44.97 -16.88 -3.68
N ILE A 463 44.44 -18.09 -3.90
CA ILE A 463 43.35 -18.32 -4.87
C ILE A 463 42.08 -17.55 -4.49
N LEU A 464 41.75 -17.50 -3.20
CA LEU A 464 40.59 -16.75 -2.73
C LEU A 464 40.75 -15.26 -3.03
N GLU A 465 41.94 -14.68 -2.82
CA GLU A 465 42.25 -13.28 -3.09
C GLU A 465 42.05 -12.94 -4.57
N GLU A 466 42.65 -13.72 -5.49
CA GLU A 466 42.49 -13.56 -6.95
C GLU A 466 41.01 -13.63 -7.40
N ILE A 467 40.23 -14.54 -6.79
CA ILE A 467 38.81 -14.67 -7.10
C ILE A 467 38.05 -13.42 -6.63
N THR A 468 38.34 -12.95 -5.42
CA THR A 468 37.61 -11.82 -4.82
C THR A 468 37.89 -10.49 -5.50
N GLU A 469 39.07 -10.27 -6.08
CA GLU A 469 39.40 -9.03 -6.81
C GLU A 469 38.44 -8.78 -7.99
N ASN A 470 38.02 -9.85 -8.67
CA ASN A 470 37.20 -9.79 -9.88
C ASN A 470 35.69 -9.89 -9.60
N HIS A 471 35.27 -9.96 -8.33
CA HIS A 471 33.87 -10.16 -7.95
C HIS A 471 33.37 -9.05 -7.04
N HIS A 472 32.12 -8.66 -7.22
CA HIS A 472 31.44 -7.74 -6.32
C HIS A 472 30.57 -8.53 -5.32
N VAL A 473 30.34 -7.96 -4.15
CA VAL A 473 29.46 -8.48 -3.10
C VAL A 473 28.40 -7.44 -2.76
N LEU A 474 27.20 -7.88 -2.41
CA LEU A 474 26.12 -6.99 -2.00
C LEU A 474 26.04 -6.93 -0.48
N LEU A 475 26.16 -5.73 0.08
CA LEU A 475 25.89 -5.48 1.50
C LEU A 475 24.46 -5.00 1.68
N ASN A 476 23.78 -5.54 2.68
CA ASN A 476 22.40 -5.18 3.02
C ASN A 476 22.23 -5.01 4.53
N ARG A 477 21.57 -3.93 4.94
CA ARG A 477 21.14 -3.70 6.33
C ARG A 477 19.62 -3.73 6.43
N ALA A 478 19.11 -4.47 7.41
CA ALA A 478 17.69 -4.47 7.74
C ALA A 478 17.39 -3.42 8.83
N PRO A 479 16.29 -2.65 8.74
CA PRO A 479 15.29 -2.64 7.67
C PRO A 479 15.75 -1.87 6.41
N THR A 480 15.49 -2.44 5.23
CA THR A 480 15.79 -1.79 3.94
C THR A 480 14.65 -0.83 3.56
N LEU A 481 14.81 0.47 3.84
CA LEU A 481 13.78 1.50 3.59
C LEU A 481 13.76 1.99 2.14
N HIS A 482 14.91 2.05 1.50
CA HIS A 482 15.09 2.48 0.11
C HIS A 482 16.17 1.64 -0.57
N ARG A 483 16.29 1.75 -1.90
CA ARG A 483 17.25 0.95 -2.69
C ARG A 483 18.71 1.05 -2.22
N LEU A 484 19.16 2.21 -1.71
CA LEU A 484 20.54 2.37 -1.21
C LEU A 484 20.85 1.58 0.08
N GLY A 485 19.84 0.94 0.68
CA GLY A 485 20.07 -0.01 1.78
C GLY A 485 20.64 -1.34 1.30
N ILE A 486 20.79 -1.52 -0.01
CA ILE A 486 21.55 -2.59 -0.66
C ILE A 486 22.51 -1.93 -1.65
N GLN A 487 23.81 -2.15 -1.47
CA GLN A 487 24.83 -1.64 -2.40
C GLN A 487 25.87 -2.71 -2.69
N ALA A 488 26.47 -2.62 -3.87
CA ALA A 488 27.59 -3.46 -4.26
C ALA A 488 28.92 -2.83 -3.85
N PHE A 489 29.84 -3.69 -3.43
CA PHE A 489 31.20 -3.34 -3.06
C PHE A 489 32.17 -4.37 -3.60
N GLN A 490 33.41 -3.95 -3.83
CA GLN A 490 34.53 -4.85 -4.04
C GLN A 490 35.03 -5.35 -2.68
N PRO A 491 35.08 -6.68 -2.44
CA PRO A 491 35.55 -7.23 -1.18
C PRO A 491 37.07 -7.15 -1.07
N VAL A 492 37.55 -6.57 0.01
CA VAL A 492 38.95 -6.62 0.45
C VAL A 492 39.03 -7.63 1.58
N LEU A 493 39.90 -8.63 1.45
CA LEU A 493 40.05 -9.66 2.47
C LEU A 493 40.73 -9.09 3.72
N ILE A 494 40.07 -9.22 4.86
CA ILE A 494 40.57 -8.76 6.15
C ILE A 494 40.64 -9.90 7.16
N GLU A 495 41.52 -9.73 8.15
CA GLU A 495 41.57 -10.59 9.32
C GLU A 495 40.41 -10.28 10.30
N GLY A 496 40.11 -11.24 11.17
CA GLY A 496 39.04 -11.13 12.16
C GLY A 496 37.71 -11.70 11.68
N LYS A 497 36.60 -11.20 12.25
CA LYS A 497 35.24 -11.71 12.01
C LYS A 497 34.21 -10.63 11.70
N ALA A 498 34.56 -9.34 11.82
CA ALA A 498 33.66 -8.23 11.58
C ALA A 498 33.83 -7.69 10.16
N ILE A 499 32.76 -7.20 9.56
CA ILE A 499 32.78 -6.57 8.23
C ILE A 499 33.22 -5.13 8.38
N GLN A 500 34.21 -4.68 7.62
CA GLN A 500 34.56 -3.27 7.56
C GLN A 500 33.75 -2.56 6.49
N ILE A 501 33.12 -1.45 6.85
CA ILE A 501 32.36 -0.62 5.90
C ILE A 501 32.92 0.80 5.84
N HIS A 502 32.73 1.40 4.67
CA HIS A 502 33.10 2.79 4.45
C HIS A 502 32.23 3.75 5.30
N PRO A 503 32.80 4.73 6.01
CA PRO A 503 32.02 5.61 6.89
C PRO A 503 30.97 6.46 6.16
N LEU A 504 31.22 6.88 4.91
CA LEU A 504 30.26 7.71 4.16
C LEU A 504 29.02 6.95 3.67
N VAL A 505 29.07 5.61 3.57
CA VAL A 505 27.87 4.83 3.19
C VAL A 505 26.93 4.58 4.37
N CYS A 506 27.38 4.87 5.60
CA CYS A 506 26.58 4.68 6.81
C CYS A 506 25.30 5.51 6.80
N ALA A 507 25.34 6.72 6.23
CA ALA A 507 24.16 7.58 6.06
C ALA A 507 23.10 6.90 5.16
N ALA A 508 23.53 6.23 4.08
CA ALA A 508 22.63 5.49 3.20
C ALA A 508 22.06 4.23 3.88
N PHE A 509 22.88 3.46 4.59
CA PHE A 509 22.37 2.28 5.33
C PHE A 509 21.58 2.65 6.60
N ASN A 510 21.62 3.91 7.02
CA ASN A 510 21.22 4.37 8.35
C ASN A 510 21.86 3.51 9.46
N ALA A 511 23.15 3.19 9.28
CA ALA A 511 23.91 2.25 10.10
C ALA A 511 24.82 2.99 11.08
N ASP A 512 25.01 2.39 12.25
CA ASP A 512 25.99 2.79 13.25
C ASP A 512 26.87 1.60 13.67
N PHE A 513 27.78 1.83 14.61
CA PHE A 513 28.81 0.86 15.01
C PHE A 513 28.64 0.39 16.46
N ASP A 514 27.41 0.32 16.96
CA ASP A 514 27.08 -0.07 18.35
C ASP A 514 26.72 -1.56 18.52
N GLY A 515 26.88 -2.36 17.46
CA GLY A 515 26.52 -3.78 17.42
C GLY A 515 25.68 -4.18 16.21
N ASP A 516 25.37 -3.20 15.36
CA ASP A 516 24.71 -3.38 14.06
C ASP A 516 25.34 -4.50 13.21
N GLN A 517 24.48 -5.18 12.46
CA GLN A 517 24.85 -6.31 11.61
C GLN A 517 24.42 -6.08 10.16
N MET A 518 25.26 -6.48 9.22
CA MET A 518 24.94 -6.49 7.79
C MET A 518 24.98 -7.89 7.22
N ALA A 519 24.07 -8.14 6.27
CA ALA A 519 24.08 -9.33 5.44
C ALA A 519 24.93 -9.10 4.18
N VAL A 520 25.65 -10.13 3.77
CA VAL A 520 26.44 -10.16 2.53
C VAL A 520 25.82 -11.18 1.60
N HIS A 521 25.68 -10.85 0.32
CA HIS A 521 25.20 -11.75 -0.72
C HIS A 521 26.17 -11.76 -1.90
N VAL A 522 26.44 -12.94 -2.48
CA VAL A 522 27.34 -13.08 -3.64
C VAL A 522 26.53 -13.26 -4.94
N PRO A 523 26.64 -12.34 -5.92
CA PRO A 523 26.06 -12.51 -7.24
C PRO A 523 26.80 -13.61 -8.02
N LEU A 524 26.07 -14.65 -8.43
CA LEU A 524 26.66 -15.83 -9.08
C LEU A 524 26.67 -15.74 -10.61
N SER A 525 25.60 -15.22 -11.23
CA SER A 525 25.50 -15.16 -12.69
C SER A 525 26.27 -13.96 -13.25
N LYS A 526 26.79 -14.07 -14.48
CA LYS A 526 27.48 -12.96 -15.15
C LYS A 526 26.59 -11.71 -15.28
N GLN A 527 25.29 -11.90 -15.48
CA GLN A 527 24.32 -10.81 -15.53
C GLN A 527 24.20 -10.11 -14.17
N ALA A 528 24.05 -10.87 -13.09
CA ALA A 528 23.97 -10.30 -11.74
C ALA A 528 25.27 -9.61 -11.31
N GLN A 529 26.42 -10.11 -11.73
CA GLN A 529 27.72 -9.47 -11.48
C GLN A 529 27.83 -8.13 -12.20
N ARG A 530 27.42 -8.06 -13.48
CA ARG A 530 27.34 -6.81 -14.24
C ARG A 530 26.36 -5.82 -13.61
N GLU A 531 25.19 -6.27 -13.18
CA GLU A 531 24.22 -5.40 -12.47
C GLU A 531 24.82 -4.83 -11.18
N ALA A 532 25.57 -5.64 -10.43
CA ALA A 532 26.25 -5.18 -9.23
C ALA A 532 27.28 -4.08 -9.53
N GLU A 533 28.10 -4.27 -10.57
CA GLU A 533 29.15 -3.34 -10.99
C GLU A 533 28.61 -2.07 -11.68
N GLU A 534 27.61 -2.22 -12.55
CA GLU A 534 27.09 -1.13 -13.38
C GLU A 534 26.06 -0.27 -12.65
N ILE A 535 25.20 -0.89 -11.83
CA ILE A 535 24.02 -0.25 -11.26
C ILE A 535 24.15 -0.07 -9.75
N MET A 536 24.57 -1.09 -9.01
CA MET A 536 24.50 -1.11 -7.54
C MET A 536 25.77 -0.63 -6.83
N LEU A 537 26.87 -0.41 -7.55
CA LEU A 537 28.15 0.02 -6.96
C LEU A 537 27.99 1.31 -6.17
N SER A 538 28.53 1.35 -4.96
CA SER A 538 28.39 2.51 -4.05
C SER A 538 28.93 3.81 -4.65
N SER A 539 30.02 3.76 -5.43
CA SER A 539 30.61 4.94 -6.10
C SER A 539 29.73 5.54 -7.20
N LYS A 540 28.75 4.79 -7.72
CA LYS A 540 27.77 5.28 -8.70
C LYS A 540 26.51 5.83 -8.04
N ASN A 541 26.25 5.47 -6.79
CA ASN A 541 25.02 5.78 -6.07
C ASN A 541 25.26 6.87 -5.01
N LEU A 542 25.63 8.07 -5.48
CA LEU A 542 26.05 9.19 -4.62
C LEU A 542 24.90 10.12 -4.21
N LEU A 543 23.76 10.06 -4.89
CA LEU A 543 22.61 10.92 -4.66
C LEU A 543 21.46 10.17 -3.98
N LYS A 544 20.66 10.90 -3.19
CA LYS A 544 19.42 10.41 -2.59
C LYS A 544 18.33 10.36 -3.67
N PRO A 545 17.69 9.19 -3.94
CA PRO A 545 16.63 9.09 -4.95
C PRO A 545 15.39 9.96 -4.69
N ALA A 546 15.17 10.39 -3.44
CA ALA A 546 14.01 11.18 -3.05
C ALA A 546 14.12 12.65 -3.50
N SER A 547 15.31 13.24 -3.41
CA SER A 547 15.53 14.70 -3.58
C SER A 547 16.62 15.04 -4.60
N GLY A 548 17.49 14.09 -4.96
CA GLY A 548 18.68 14.33 -5.80
C GLY A 548 19.83 15.03 -5.07
N GLU A 549 19.75 15.16 -3.75
CA GLU A 549 20.84 15.69 -2.94
C GLU A 549 21.92 14.63 -2.70
N PRO A 550 23.21 15.00 -2.57
CA PRO A 550 24.26 14.04 -2.24
C PRO A 550 24.03 13.39 -0.87
N ILE A 551 24.05 12.05 -0.82
CA ILE A 551 23.89 11.26 0.42
C ILE A 551 25.23 10.94 1.08
N VAL A 552 26.30 10.88 0.29
CA VAL A 552 27.65 10.54 0.75
C VAL A 552 28.40 11.75 1.32
N THR A 553 27.71 12.83 1.71
CA THR A 553 28.39 14.00 2.27
C THR A 553 29.16 13.63 3.54
N PRO A 554 30.37 14.16 3.76
CA PRO A 554 31.09 14.02 5.02
C PRO A 554 30.19 14.33 6.23
N GLU A 555 30.30 13.55 7.30
CA GLU A 555 29.52 13.72 8.52
C GLU A 555 30.42 13.69 9.77
N LYS A 556 29.89 14.23 10.89
CA LYS A 556 30.48 14.16 12.24
C LYS A 556 31.96 14.57 12.22
N ASP A 557 32.85 13.67 12.61
CA ASP A 557 34.29 13.89 12.81
C ASP A 557 34.97 14.42 11.54
N ILE A 558 34.54 13.98 10.35
CA ILE A 558 35.10 14.45 9.08
C ILE A 558 34.80 15.94 8.90
N ILE A 559 33.55 16.36 9.17
CA ILE A 559 33.16 17.78 9.14
C ILE A 559 33.94 18.55 10.20
N LEU A 560 34.06 18.02 11.42
CA LEU A 560 34.78 18.69 12.50
C LEU A 560 36.24 18.96 12.12
N GLY A 561 36.93 17.99 11.53
CA GLY A 561 38.31 18.16 11.07
C GLY A 561 38.43 19.17 9.93
N LEU A 562 37.54 19.12 8.93
CA LEU A 562 37.51 20.08 7.81
C LEU A 562 37.17 21.50 8.27
N TYR A 563 36.22 21.63 9.20
CA TYR A 563 35.87 22.91 9.83
C TYR A 563 37.04 23.45 10.64
N TYR A 564 37.71 22.60 11.42
CA TYR A 564 38.88 22.97 12.20
C TYR A 564 39.96 23.55 11.29
N ILE A 565 40.40 22.84 10.24
CA ILE A 565 41.50 23.34 9.39
C ILE A 565 41.15 24.64 8.64
N THR A 566 39.88 24.84 8.29
CA THR A 566 39.46 26.00 7.46
C THR A 566 39.06 27.23 8.27
N ARG A 567 38.98 27.11 9.61
CA ARG A 567 38.66 28.24 10.50
C ARG A 567 39.82 29.24 10.58
N GLU A 568 39.47 30.49 10.86
CA GLU A 568 40.41 31.53 11.25
C GLU A 568 40.35 31.74 12.77
N VAL A 569 41.49 31.98 13.39
CA VAL A 569 41.59 32.33 14.81
C VAL A 569 42.10 33.76 14.91
N ASP A 570 41.37 34.62 15.64
CA ASP A 570 41.56 36.09 15.67
C ASP A 570 42.86 36.58 16.36
N GLY A 571 43.80 35.70 16.68
CA GLY A 571 45.00 36.00 17.47
C GLY A 571 46.23 36.53 16.71
N ASP A 572 46.28 36.43 15.38
CA ASP A 572 47.55 36.59 14.63
C ASP A 572 47.46 37.59 13.45
N LYS A 573 46.68 38.68 13.61
CA LYS A 573 46.54 39.71 12.56
C LYS A 573 47.84 40.49 12.27
N THR A 574 48.86 40.40 13.12
CA THR A 574 50.06 41.25 13.08
C THR A 574 51.24 40.69 12.28
N LEU A 575 51.19 39.44 11.80
CA LEU A 575 52.27 38.80 11.02
C LEU A 575 51.72 38.01 9.82
N GLU A 576 51.10 38.70 8.87
CA GLU A 576 50.68 38.09 7.60
C GLU A 576 51.92 37.80 6.74
N LYS A 577 52.39 36.55 6.73
CA LYS A 577 53.56 36.12 5.95
C LYS A 577 53.17 35.91 4.49
N ALA A 578 54.02 36.38 3.57
CA ALA A 578 53.84 36.19 2.14
C ALA A 578 54.70 35.02 1.63
N TYR A 579 54.10 34.15 0.82
CA TYR A 579 54.73 33.01 0.17
C TYR A 579 54.57 33.11 -1.34
N ILE A 580 55.55 32.57 -2.08
CA ILE A 580 55.57 32.66 -3.55
C ILE A 580 54.49 31.77 -4.14
N ASN A 581 54.33 30.55 -3.63
CA ASN A 581 53.33 29.61 -4.11
C ASN A 581 52.73 28.76 -2.98
N LYS A 582 51.61 28.11 -3.27
CA LYS A 582 50.91 27.25 -2.30
C LYS A 582 51.80 26.17 -1.67
N ASN A 583 52.69 25.56 -2.45
CA ASN A 583 53.58 24.48 -2.00
C ASN A 583 54.60 24.97 -0.96
N THR A 584 55.10 26.21 -1.10
CA THR A 584 56.01 26.81 -0.13
C THR A 584 55.31 27.08 1.21
N ALA A 585 54.05 27.50 1.19
CA ALA A 585 53.26 27.70 2.41
C ALA A 585 53.03 26.37 3.16
N ILE A 586 52.70 25.30 2.44
CA ILE A 586 52.53 23.95 3.01
C ILE A 586 53.86 23.43 3.58
N SER A 587 54.96 23.58 2.84
CA SER A 587 56.30 23.15 3.29
C SER A 587 56.74 23.85 4.58
N GLU A 588 56.40 25.13 4.77
CA GLU A 588 56.73 25.86 5.99
C GLU A 588 55.82 25.47 7.18
N TYR A 589 54.58 25.03 6.92
CA TYR A 589 53.74 24.37 7.92
C TYR A 589 54.33 23.02 8.35
N ASP A 590 54.78 22.20 7.42
CA ASP A 590 55.43 20.91 7.72
C ASP A 590 56.70 21.09 8.57
N ARG A 591 57.39 22.22 8.40
CA ARG A 591 58.56 22.62 9.22
C ARG A 591 58.18 23.24 10.57
N GLY A 592 56.89 23.40 10.87
CA GLY A 592 56.38 24.00 12.11
C GLY A 592 56.60 25.51 12.25
N ARG A 593 56.85 26.23 11.14
CA ARG A 593 57.16 27.68 11.14
C ARG A 593 55.93 28.58 10.94
N VAL A 594 54.79 27.98 10.57
CA VAL A 594 53.51 28.64 10.34
C VAL A 594 52.42 27.80 10.99
N GLY A 595 51.49 28.43 11.70
CA GLY A 595 50.32 27.75 12.24
C GLY A 595 49.26 27.47 11.16
N ILE A 596 48.49 26.40 11.30
CA ILE A 596 47.49 26.01 10.29
C ILE A 596 46.37 27.06 10.09
N HIS A 597 46.02 27.79 11.15
CA HIS A 597 45.01 28.87 11.12
C HIS A 597 45.60 30.26 10.86
N GLN A 598 46.93 30.38 10.72
CA GLN A 598 47.59 31.67 10.51
C GLN A 598 47.28 32.19 9.11
N ARG A 599 46.99 33.49 8.98
CA ARG A 599 46.77 34.13 7.69
C ARG A 599 48.09 34.27 6.91
N VAL A 600 48.04 33.92 5.65
CA VAL A 600 49.15 33.96 4.69
C VAL A 600 48.68 34.56 3.37
N ARG A 601 49.58 35.30 2.69
CA ARG A 601 49.37 35.75 1.30
C ARG A 601 50.15 34.85 0.36
N THR A 602 49.48 34.25 -0.61
CA THR A 602 50.13 33.41 -1.62
C THR A 602 49.46 33.62 -2.98
N GLU A 603 50.20 33.33 -4.05
CA GLU A 603 49.64 33.23 -5.39
C GLU A 603 48.85 31.93 -5.53
N ILE A 604 47.59 32.05 -5.98
CA ILE A 604 46.65 30.96 -6.28
C ILE A 604 46.01 31.29 -7.63
N ASP A 605 46.16 30.40 -8.61
CA ASP A 605 45.59 30.52 -9.95
C ASP A 605 45.83 31.88 -10.63
N GLY A 606 47.04 32.44 -10.47
CA GLY A 606 47.46 33.71 -11.04
C GLY A 606 46.99 34.97 -10.28
N SER A 607 46.34 34.81 -9.13
CA SER A 607 45.90 35.91 -8.26
C SER A 607 46.50 35.81 -6.86
N ILE A 608 46.86 36.94 -6.25
CA ILE A 608 47.36 36.98 -4.87
C ILE A 608 46.16 36.99 -3.93
N VAL A 609 45.98 35.92 -3.15
CA VAL A 609 44.86 35.75 -2.23
C VAL A 609 45.37 35.70 -0.78
N SER A 610 44.68 36.41 0.13
CA SER A 610 44.88 36.27 1.58
C SER A 610 44.02 35.13 2.10
N THR A 611 44.64 34.07 2.61
CA THR A 611 43.97 32.84 3.07
C THR A 611 44.73 32.19 4.23
N THR A 612 44.38 30.99 4.65
CA THR A 612 45.11 30.20 5.67
C THR A 612 45.75 28.97 5.04
N VAL A 613 46.82 28.44 5.65
CA VAL A 613 47.45 27.20 5.18
C VAL A 613 46.44 26.05 5.19
N GLY A 614 45.59 25.97 6.21
CA GLY A 614 44.55 24.95 6.27
C GLY A 614 43.51 25.04 5.15
N ARG A 615 43.14 26.25 4.69
CA ARG A 615 42.28 26.42 3.50
C ARG A 615 42.99 26.00 2.22
N ILE A 616 44.29 26.27 2.08
CA ILE A 616 45.07 25.80 0.92
C ILE A 616 45.02 24.27 0.86
N MET A 617 45.33 23.58 1.96
CA MET A 617 45.29 22.12 2.04
C MET A 617 43.88 21.55 1.79
N ALA A 618 42.83 22.20 2.33
CA ALA A 618 41.46 21.78 2.07
C ALA A 618 41.09 21.89 0.58
N ASN A 619 41.56 22.94 -0.10
CA ASN A 619 41.32 23.14 -1.53
C ASN A 619 42.12 22.15 -2.42
N GLU A 620 43.20 21.53 -1.94
CA GLU A 620 43.89 20.45 -2.68
C GLU A 620 43.03 19.18 -2.85
N THR A 621 41.99 19.03 -2.03
CA THR A 621 41.02 17.94 -2.20
C THR A 621 40.06 18.19 -3.37
N LEU A 622 39.95 19.43 -3.84
CA LEU A 622 39.04 19.79 -4.92
C LEU A 622 39.60 19.37 -6.29
N PRO A 623 38.74 19.07 -7.28
CA PRO A 623 39.19 18.73 -8.64
C PRO A 623 39.97 19.87 -9.30
N GLU A 624 40.91 19.51 -10.18
CA GLU A 624 41.65 20.49 -11.00
C GLU A 624 40.69 21.36 -11.83
N GLY A 625 40.86 22.69 -11.78
CA GLY A 625 39.99 23.66 -12.46
C GLY A 625 38.77 24.11 -11.65
N TYR A 626 38.58 23.62 -10.42
CA TYR A 626 37.56 24.13 -9.50
C TYR A 626 38.02 25.45 -8.84
N GLU A 627 37.09 26.40 -8.67
CA GLU A 627 37.37 27.72 -8.08
C GLU A 627 37.86 27.61 -6.63
N PHE A 628 38.90 28.37 -6.27
CA PHE A 628 39.42 28.39 -4.90
C PHE A 628 38.36 28.89 -3.91
N VAL A 629 38.05 28.07 -2.91
CA VAL A 629 37.07 28.38 -1.85
C VAL A 629 37.79 28.93 -0.62
N ASN A 630 37.70 30.24 -0.43
CA ASN A 630 38.29 30.93 0.73
C ASN A 630 37.28 31.14 1.88
N GLU A 631 36.52 30.10 2.22
CA GLU A 631 35.49 30.12 3.27
C GLU A 631 35.69 28.94 4.23
N VAL A 632 34.97 28.93 5.35
CA VAL A 632 34.98 27.82 6.30
C VAL A 632 34.14 26.65 5.76
N PHE A 633 34.67 25.44 5.89
CA PHE A 633 34.02 24.22 5.40
C PHE A 633 33.07 23.67 6.47
N ASP A 634 31.95 24.36 6.66
CA ASP A 634 30.84 23.85 7.47
C ASP A 634 30.01 22.80 6.70
N LYS A 635 29.09 22.12 7.40
CA LYS A 635 28.21 21.10 6.80
C LYS A 635 27.47 21.60 5.55
N LYS A 636 26.98 22.85 5.56
CA LYS A 636 26.19 23.43 4.47
C LYS A 636 27.07 23.71 3.25
N ARG A 637 28.27 24.22 3.46
CA ARG A 637 29.25 24.54 2.41
C ARG A 637 29.79 23.28 1.77
N ILE A 638 30.16 22.28 2.56
CA ILE A 638 30.59 20.96 2.05
C ILE A 638 29.50 20.36 1.15
N LYS A 639 28.23 20.38 1.60
CA LYS A 639 27.10 19.89 0.78
C LYS A 639 26.99 20.65 -0.56
N LYS A 640 27.16 21.97 -0.56
CA LYS A 640 27.17 22.78 -1.80
C LYS A 640 28.33 22.41 -2.73
N ILE A 641 29.54 22.25 -2.18
CA ILE A 641 30.74 21.86 -2.95
C ILE A 641 30.52 20.49 -3.60
N VAL A 642 30.14 19.47 -2.82
CA VAL A 642 29.89 18.11 -3.34
C VAL A 642 28.81 18.12 -4.43
N THR A 643 27.73 18.89 -4.24
CA THR A 643 26.66 19.02 -5.25
C THR A 643 27.18 19.65 -6.54
N SER A 644 28.00 20.70 -6.44
CA SER A 644 28.55 21.38 -7.61
C SER A 644 29.56 20.52 -8.38
N VAL A 645 30.38 19.75 -7.67
CA VAL A 645 31.35 18.83 -8.27
C VAL A 645 30.65 17.69 -8.99
N TYR A 646 29.59 17.14 -8.39
CA TYR A 646 28.76 16.13 -9.05
C TYR A 646 28.18 16.63 -10.37
N GLN A 647 27.65 17.85 -10.38
CA GLN A 647 27.01 18.43 -11.57
C GLN A 647 28.00 18.83 -12.67
N ARG A 648 29.20 19.33 -12.32
CA ARG A 648 30.19 19.81 -13.29
C ARG A 648 31.19 18.75 -13.76
N TYR A 649 31.62 17.86 -12.86
CA TYR A 649 32.71 16.90 -13.09
C TYR A 649 32.25 15.42 -13.04
N GLY A 650 31.02 15.15 -12.63
CA GLY A 650 30.43 13.82 -12.65
C GLY A 650 30.74 12.92 -11.45
N LYS A 651 30.38 11.64 -11.57
CA LYS A 651 30.34 10.64 -10.48
C LYS A 651 31.74 10.26 -9.97
N GLU A 652 32.69 10.00 -10.88
CA GLU A 652 34.05 9.53 -10.53
C GLU A 652 34.84 10.59 -9.76
N ALA A 653 34.85 11.82 -10.26
CA ALA A 653 35.50 12.96 -9.59
C ALA A 653 34.90 13.21 -8.21
N THR A 654 33.57 13.09 -8.08
CA THR A 654 32.89 13.23 -6.79
C THR A 654 33.30 12.13 -5.81
N SER A 655 33.34 10.86 -6.24
CA SER A 655 33.78 9.75 -5.38
C SER A 655 35.19 9.98 -4.83
N LYS A 656 36.12 10.43 -5.69
CA LYS A 656 37.50 10.73 -5.28
C LYS A 656 37.56 11.90 -4.29
N LEU A 657 36.84 12.98 -4.59
CA LEU A 657 36.72 14.15 -3.71
C LEU A 657 36.31 13.74 -2.29
N VAL A 658 35.26 12.93 -2.15
CA VAL A 658 34.77 12.62 -0.80
C VAL A 658 35.70 11.66 -0.05
N ASP A 659 36.41 10.78 -0.76
CA ASP A 659 37.46 9.94 -0.18
C ASP A 659 38.66 10.77 0.31
N ASP A 660 39.07 11.80 -0.44
CA ASP A 660 40.17 12.69 -0.07
C ASP A 660 39.77 13.62 1.08
N MET A 661 38.55 14.17 1.06
CA MET A 661 37.96 14.92 2.18
C MET A 661 37.85 14.07 3.45
N LYS A 662 37.48 12.80 3.33
CA LYS A 662 37.44 11.85 4.45
C LYS A 662 38.82 11.67 5.10
N LYS A 663 39.85 11.39 4.28
CA LYS A 663 41.23 11.21 4.77
C LYS A 663 41.73 12.45 5.50
N LEU A 664 41.55 13.62 4.88
CA LEU A 664 41.96 14.90 5.47
C LEU A 664 41.18 15.21 6.76
N GLY A 665 39.87 15.04 6.72
CA GLY A 665 38.98 15.32 7.87
C GLY A 665 39.31 14.45 9.07
N PHE A 666 39.52 13.13 8.91
CA PHE A 666 39.91 12.27 10.03
C PHE A 666 41.29 12.62 10.60
N ALA A 667 42.29 12.85 9.73
CA ALA A 667 43.64 13.21 10.17
C ALA A 667 43.67 14.49 11.01
N TYR A 668 42.86 15.48 10.62
CA TYR A 668 42.78 16.75 11.34
C TYR A 668 41.76 16.77 12.47
N ALA A 669 40.76 15.88 12.48
CA ALA A 669 39.93 15.66 13.66
C ALA A 669 40.77 15.11 14.81
N GLU A 670 41.66 14.15 14.54
CA GLU A 670 42.61 13.64 15.53
C GLU A 670 43.56 14.74 16.04
N ARG A 671 44.15 15.53 15.14
CA ARG A 671 45.07 16.62 15.49
C ARG A 671 44.39 17.85 16.13
N SER A 672 43.08 17.98 15.97
CA SER A 672 42.34 19.14 16.50
C SER A 672 42.38 19.23 18.02
N GLY A 673 42.57 18.09 18.70
CA GLY A 673 42.57 18.01 20.16
C GLY A 673 41.23 18.34 20.80
N VAL A 674 40.15 18.43 20.01
CA VAL A 674 38.80 18.73 20.50
C VAL A 674 38.40 17.68 21.53
N THR A 675 38.04 18.14 22.72
CA THR A 675 37.64 17.28 23.84
C THR A 675 36.29 17.73 24.39
N PHE A 676 35.77 16.97 25.34
CA PHE A 676 34.55 17.33 26.05
C PHE A 676 34.76 17.14 27.55
N SER A 677 34.77 18.26 28.27
CA SER A 677 34.91 18.31 29.72
C SER A 677 33.67 18.92 30.37
N VAL A 678 33.41 18.55 31.63
CA VAL A 678 32.34 19.17 32.45
C VAL A 678 32.58 20.68 32.63
N TYR A 679 33.84 21.11 32.56
CA TYR A 679 34.23 22.52 32.64
C TYR A 679 33.87 23.33 31.39
N ASP A 680 33.75 22.68 30.22
CA ASP A 680 33.40 23.35 28.97
C ASP A 680 31.91 23.74 28.93
N ILE A 681 31.08 23.12 29.78
CA ILE A 681 29.66 23.42 29.88
C ILE A 681 29.47 24.70 30.72
N MET A 682 29.25 25.85 30.09
CA MET A 682 29.03 27.12 30.79
C MET A 682 27.54 27.34 31.10
N VAL A 683 27.20 27.44 32.39
CA VAL A 683 25.83 27.74 32.84
C VAL A 683 25.65 29.26 32.88
N PRO A 684 24.60 29.82 32.26
CA PRO A 684 24.37 31.26 32.28
C PRO A 684 24.14 31.80 33.70
N GLU A 685 24.86 32.84 34.11
CA GLU A 685 24.66 33.47 35.42
C GLU A 685 23.26 34.12 35.54
N SER A 686 22.75 34.64 34.42
CA SER A 686 21.40 35.22 34.26
C SER A 686 20.27 34.20 34.48
N LYS A 687 20.54 32.89 34.46
CA LYS A 687 19.52 31.85 34.69
C LYS A 687 18.78 32.06 36.03
N LYS A 688 19.52 32.38 37.10
CA LYS A 688 18.92 32.54 38.44
C LYS A 688 17.97 33.73 38.52
N SER A 689 18.29 34.84 37.85
CA SER A 689 17.41 36.01 37.83
C SER A 689 16.16 35.76 36.99
N ILE A 690 16.29 35.10 35.83
CA ILE A 690 15.15 34.75 34.96
C ILE A 690 14.16 33.84 35.69
N LEU A 691 14.65 32.81 36.40
CA LEU A 691 13.78 31.91 37.15
C LEU A 691 13.04 32.63 38.29
N ARG A 692 13.68 33.60 38.95
CA ARG A 692 13.05 34.40 40.00
C ARG A 692 11.93 35.30 39.46
N GLU A 693 12.16 35.96 38.32
CA GLU A 693 11.13 36.76 37.64
C GLU A 693 9.92 35.89 37.23
N ALA A 694 10.18 34.66 36.78
CA ALA A 694 9.13 33.70 36.43
C ALA A 694 8.30 33.26 37.64
N GLU A 695 8.93 33.02 38.80
CA GLU A 695 8.23 32.67 40.04
C GLU A 695 7.30 33.80 40.51
N GLU A 696 7.75 35.05 40.41
CA GLU A 696 6.92 36.22 40.74
C GLU A 696 5.69 36.30 39.83
N LYS A 697 5.86 36.11 38.51
CA LYS A 697 4.72 36.08 37.56
C LYS A 697 3.79 34.90 37.80
N LEU A 698 4.34 33.72 38.10
CA LEU A 698 3.54 32.54 38.42
C LEU A 698 2.69 32.76 39.66
N SER A 699 3.26 33.40 40.71
CA SER A 699 2.52 33.75 41.92
C SER A 699 1.35 34.71 41.64
N LEU A 700 1.52 35.64 40.70
CA LEU A 700 0.45 36.55 40.26
C LEU A 700 -0.67 35.79 39.54
N ILE A 701 -0.34 34.85 38.64
CA ILE A 701 -1.32 34.00 37.94
C ILE A 701 -2.13 33.18 38.95
N TYR A 702 -1.47 32.55 39.93
CA TYR A 702 -2.16 31.81 40.98
C TYR A 702 -3.04 32.70 41.87
N ASN A 703 -2.59 33.92 42.19
CA ASN A 703 -3.39 34.88 42.95
C ASN A 703 -4.65 35.33 42.18
N GLN A 704 -4.52 35.59 40.87
CA GLN A 704 -5.66 35.90 40.00
C GLN A 704 -6.66 34.74 39.92
N PHE A 705 -6.15 33.51 39.82
CA PHE A 705 -6.98 32.30 39.86
C PHE A 705 -7.71 32.14 41.21
N GLN A 706 -7.01 32.31 42.34
CA GLN A 706 -7.62 32.24 43.68
C GLN A 706 -8.69 33.31 43.91
N LYS A 707 -8.55 34.48 43.28
CA LYS A 707 -9.56 35.55 43.30
C LYS A 707 -10.71 35.32 42.32
N GLY A 708 -10.68 34.26 41.52
CA GLY A 708 -11.70 33.90 40.54
C GLY A 708 -11.66 34.70 39.24
N PHE A 709 -10.56 35.42 38.95
CA PHE A 709 -10.40 36.19 37.70
C PHE A 709 -9.98 35.32 36.50
N LEU A 710 -9.47 34.12 36.75
CA LEU A 710 -9.07 33.16 35.72
C LEU A 710 -9.81 31.85 35.95
N THR A 711 -10.19 31.21 34.85
CA THR A 711 -10.62 29.80 34.86
C THR A 711 -9.42 28.87 35.00
N GLU A 712 -9.65 27.59 35.31
CA GLU A 712 -8.57 26.61 35.45
C GLU A 712 -7.84 26.37 34.11
N GLU A 713 -8.56 26.36 32.99
CA GLU A 713 -7.97 26.22 31.65
C GLU A 713 -7.10 27.44 31.28
N GLU A 714 -7.55 28.65 31.59
CA GLU A 714 -6.76 29.88 31.35
C GLU A 714 -5.53 29.95 32.26
N ARG A 715 -5.64 29.54 33.53
CA ARG A 715 -4.51 29.44 34.45
C ARG A 715 -3.47 28.46 33.91
N TYR A 716 -3.91 27.28 33.49
CA TYR A 716 -3.07 26.26 32.87
C TYR A 716 -2.35 26.81 31.64
N GLY A 717 -3.09 27.38 30.69
CA GLY A 717 -2.56 27.94 29.45
C GLY A 717 -1.50 29.03 29.69
N LYS A 718 -1.79 30.00 30.57
CA LYS A 718 -0.84 31.07 30.93
C LYS A 718 0.40 30.54 31.66
N THR A 719 0.26 29.49 32.46
CA THR A 719 1.39 28.85 33.14
C THR A 719 2.33 28.18 32.14
N VAL A 720 1.77 27.46 31.17
CA VAL A 720 2.54 26.83 30.09
C VAL A 720 3.26 27.89 29.25
N GLU A 721 2.54 28.93 28.81
CA GLU A 721 3.10 30.04 28.01
C GLU A 721 4.27 30.73 28.74
N LEU A 722 4.10 31.05 30.02
CA LEU A 722 5.15 31.65 30.85
C LEU A 722 6.42 30.79 30.88
N TRP A 723 6.29 29.48 31.04
CA TRP A 723 7.45 28.58 31.11
C TRP A 723 8.09 28.32 29.75
N MET A 724 7.33 28.38 28.65
CA MET A 724 7.87 28.34 27.29
C MET A 724 8.72 29.60 27.02
N ASP A 725 8.22 30.78 27.41
CA ASP A 725 8.96 32.04 27.30
C ASP A 725 10.26 32.02 28.10
N VAL A 726 10.22 31.50 29.33
CA VAL A 726 11.40 31.36 30.20
C VAL A 726 12.44 30.43 29.56
N SER A 727 12.02 29.29 29.03
CA SER A 727 12.93 28.36 28.34
C SER A 727 13.61 29.01 27.13
N SER A 728 12.85 29.80 26.35
CA SER A 728 13.37 30.54 25.18
C SER A 728 14.36 31.64 25.58
N LYS A 729 14.07 32.40 26.65
CA LYS A 729 14.99 33.40 27.21
C LYS A 729 16.31 32.77 27.67
N VAL A 730 16.25 31.65 28.40
CA VAL A 730 17.46 30.94 28.85
C VAL A 730 18.27 30.41 27.67
N GLU A 731 17.61 29.92 26.61
CA GLU A 731 18.28 29.47 25.38
C GLU A 731 19.00 30.61 24.63
N GLY A 732 18.37 31.79 24.54
CA GLY A 732 18.96 32.99 23.94
C GLY A 732 20.18 33.52 24.70
N GLU A 733 20.09 33.56 26.04
CA GLU A 733 21.20 33.94 26.92
C GLU A 733 22.37 32.96 26.84
N MET A 734 22.08 31.66 26.78
CA MET A 734 23.09 30.63 26.62
C MET A 734 23.83 30.79 25.29
N SER A 735 23.10 31.00 24.20
CA SER A 735 23.71 31.17 22.86
C SER A 735 24.59 32.41 22.76
N SER A 736 24.26 33.48 23.50
CA SER A 736 25.00 34.75 23.47
C SER A 736 26.26 34.74 24.33
N ASN A 737 26.24 34.01 25.46
CA ASN A 737 27.34 33.96 26.43
C ASN A 737 28.37 32.86 26.19
N PHE A 738 28.20 32.04 25.14
CA PHE A 738 29.08 30.91 24.88
C PHE A 738 30.37 31.36 24.15
N ASP A 739 31.54 31.00 24.71
CA ASP A 739 32.83 31.30 24.11
C ASP A 739 32.96 30.62 22.74
N LYS A 740 33.35 31.41 21.74
CA LYS A 740 33.52 30.93 20.36
C LYS A 740 34.62 29.89 20.22
N ASN A 741 35.62 29.92 21.12
CA ASN A 741 36.75 29.01 21.14
C ASN A 741 36.48 27.72 21.92
N ASN A 742 35.32 27.59 22.56
CA ASN A 742 34.95 26.39 23.30
C ASN A 742 34.68 25.22 22.34
N ASP A 743 35.16 24.03 22.71
CA ASP A 743 35.05 22.81 21.92
C ASP A 743 33.60 22.39 21.63
N ILE A 744 32.69 22.58 22.59
CA ILE A 744 31.25 22.29 22.41
C ILE A 744 30.66 23.19 21.31
N HIS A 745 31.08 24.46 21.28
CA HIS A 745 30.64 25.41 20.28
C HIS A 745 31.25 25.12 18.90
N LEU A 746 32.49 24.65 18.84
CA LEU A 746 33.10 24.18 17.59
C LEU A 746 32.35 22.98 17.00
N ILE A 747 32.00 21.99 17.83
CA ILE A 747 31.22 20.82 17.41
C ILE A 747 29.83 21.23 16.89
N MET A 748 29.17 22.18 17.55
CA MET A 748 27.84 22.65 17.16
C MET A 748 27.87 23.51 15.88
N ASN A 749 28.75 24.52 15.81
CA ASN A 749 28.80 25.44 14.67
C ASN A 749 29.34 24.80 13.39
N SER A 750 30.23 23.81 13.51
CA SER A 750 30.63 23.01 12.35
C SER A 750 29.46 22.25 11.73
N GLY A 751 28.39 22.02 12.50
CA GLY A 751 27.26 21.18 12.12
C GLY A 751 27.59 19.68 12.19
N ALA A 752 28.70 19.32 12.86
CA ALA A 752 29.12 17.93 13.05
C ALA A 752 28.12 17.16 13.92
N ARG A 753 27.75 17.72 15.08
CA ARG A 753 26.78 17.13 16.02
C ARG A 753 26.21 18.17 16.98
N GLY A 754 24.99 17.94 17.45
CA GLY A 754 24.36 18.76 18.49
C GLY A 754 23.49 19.88 17.92
N ASN A 755 22.55 20.35 18.75
CA ASN A 755 21.73 21.52 18.48
C ASN A 755 21.67 22.43 19.72
N VAL A 756 21.22 23.67 19.53
CA VAL A 756 21.13 24.67 20.61
C VAL A 756 20.22 24.19 21.74
N SER A 757 19.11 23.51 21.41
CA SER A 757 18.19 22.92 22.39
C SER A 757 18.85 21.85 23.28
N GLN A 758 19.69 20.97 22.74
CA GLN A 758 20.45 19.99 23.53
C GLN A 758 21.47 20.68 24.43
N LEU A 759 22.13 21.72 23.94
CA LEU A 759 23.03 22.53 24.74
C LEU A 759 22.28 23.23 25.89
N ASN A 760 21.08 23.74 25.62
CA ASN A 760 20.19 24.30 26.64
C ASN A 760 19.80 23.25 27.70
N GLN A 761 19.50 22.01 27.31
CA GLN A 761 19.22 20.95 28.29
C GLN A 761 20.42 20.60 29.18
N ILE A 762 21.64 20.69 28.64
CA ILE A 762 22.87 20.37 29.37
C ILE A 762 23.27 21.51 30.31
N ALA A 763 23.20 22.76 29.84
CA ALA A 763 23.76 23.95 30.51
C ALA A 763 22.71 24.95 31.02
N GLY A 764 21.57 25.08 30.35
CA GLY A 764 20.51 26.03 30.67
C GLY A 764 19.45 25.41 31.58
N MET A 765 18.36 24.92 31.02
CA MET A 765 17.32 24.17 31.74
C MET A 765 16.67 23.12 30.81
N LYS A 766 16.05 22.09 31.38
CA LYS A 766 15.31 21.09 30.58
C LYS A 766 13.91 21.56 30.16
N GLY A 767 13.23 22.36 30.97
CA GLY A 767 11.93 22.95 30.63
C GLY A 767 10.74 22.02 30.85
N LEU A 768 9.67 22.27 30.10
CA LEU A 768 8.39 21.55 30.21
C LEU A 768 8.47 20.16 29.57
N VAL A 769 7.80 19.18 30.20
CA VAL A 769 7.75 17.79 29.73
C VAL A 769 6.30 17.35 29.53
N ALA A 770 6.04 16.56 28.49
CA ALA A 770 4.73 15.97 28.24
C ALA A 770 4.50 14.70 29.08
N ASP A 771 3.27 14.53 29.54
CA ASP A 771 2.78 13.34 30.21
C ASP A 771 2.48 12.19 29.20
N PRO A 772 2.08 10.99 29.68
CA PRO A 772 1.71 9.89 28.80
C PRO A 772 0.49 10.20 27.91
N THR A 773 -0.40 11.10 28.34
CA THR A 773 -1.59 11.49 27.57
C THR A 773 -1.28 12.50 26.46
N GLY A 774 -0.16 13.22 26.56
CA GLY A 774 0.26 14.28 25.64
C GLY A 774 0.08 15.69 26.21
N ASN A 775 -0.50 15.82 27.40
CA ASN A 775 -0.64 17.09 28.08
C ASN A 775 0.70 17.54 28.65
N ILE A 776 0.93 18.84 28.65
CA ILE A 776 2.14 19.44 29.20
C ILE A 776 2.03 19.46 30.72
N ILE A 777 3.05 18.97 31.41
CA ILE A 777 3.11 19.02 32.88
C ILE A 777 3.44 20.45 33.29
N GLU A 778 2.56 21.06 34.10
CA GLU A 778 2.66 22.46 34.53
C GLU A 778 3.96 22.79 35.28
N LEU A 779 4.53 21.80 35.98
CA LEU A 779 5.78 21.92 36.72
C LEU A 779 6.96 21.62 35.78
N PRO A 780 7.73 22.64 35.36
CA PRO A 780 8.89 22.43 34.50
C PRO A 780 10.07 21.86 35.31
N ILE A 781 11.01 21.30 34.56
CA ILE A 781 12.32 20.93 35.09
C ILE A 781 13.24 22.14 35.00
N ARG A 782 13.59 22.71 36.16
CA ARG A 782 14.40 23.94 36.27
C ARG A 782 15.89 23.63 36.24
N SER A 783 16.25 22.45 36.76
CA SER A 783 17.60 21.93 36.75
C SER A 783 18.06 21.59 35.33
N ASN A 784 19.38 21.59 35.11
CA ASN A 784 20.01 21.07 33.90
C ASN A 784 20.81 19.80 34.19
N PHE A 785 21.35 19.14 33.15
CA PHE A 785 22.12 17.91 33.36
C PHE A 785 23.45 18.13 34.07
N LYS A 786 24.04 19.34 34.01
CA LYS A 786 25.27 19.67 34.75
C LYS A 786 25.04 19.81 36.26
N GLU A 787 23.96 20.47 36.65
CA GLU A 787 23.53 20.67 38.05
C GLU A 787 23.01 19.37 38.67
N GLY A 788 22.42 18.50 37.85
CA GLY A 788 21.76 17.28 38.29
C GLY A 788 20.27 17.49 38.55
N LEU A 789 19.46 16.48 38.26
CA LEU A 789 18.01 16.52 38.43
C LEU A 789 17.61 16.04 39.82
N SER A 790 16.63 16.69 40.45
CA SER A 790 16.00 16.14 41.65
C SER A 790 15.24 14.84 41.34
N VAL A 791 14.93 14.04 42.37
CA VAL A 791 14.19 12.77 42.21
C VAL A 791 12.84 12.99 41.51
N PHE A 792 12.13 14.06 41.86
CA PHE A 792 10.85 14.40 41.25
C PHE A 792 11.00 14.85 39.80
N GLU A 793 11.95 15.75 39.50
CA GLU A 793 12.23 16.19 38.11
C GLU A 793 12.66 15.01 37.22
N TYR A 794 13.49 14.11 37.75
CA TYR A 794 13.89 12.90 37.04
C TYR A 794 12.70 11.99 36.77
N PHE A 795 11.83 11.77 37.76
CA PHE A 795 10.60 10.98 37.60
C PHE A 795 9.68 11.56 36.52
N VAL A 796 9.43 12.88 36.54
CA VAL A 796 8.66 13.60 35.52
C VAL A 796 9.27 13.41 34.13
N SER A 797 10.59 13.58 34.01
CA SER A 797 11.34 13.35 32.77
C SER A 797 11.17 11.92 32.20
N THR A 798 10.97 10.91 33.06
CA THR A 798 10.82 9.52 32.59
C THR A 798 9.54 9.27 31.79
N HIS A 799 8.48 10.07 32.01
CA HIS A 799 7.19 9.89 31.34
C HIS A 799 7.32 10.17 29.84
N GLY A 800 7.82 11.36 29.49
CA GLY A 800 8.09 11.74 28.10
C GLY A 800 9.10 10.82 27.42
N SER A 801 10.17 10.43 28.12
CA SER A 801 11.20 9.54 27.58
C SER A 801 10.68 8.12 27.28
N ARG A 802 9.85 7.55 28.17
CA ARG A 802 9.25 6.23 27.97
C ARG A 802 8.21 6.26 26.85
N LYS A 803 7.36 7.29 26.81
CA LYS A 803 6.39 7.49 25.73
C LYS A 803 7.08 7.61 24.37
N GLY A 804 8.14 8.42 24.26
CA GLY A 804 8.93 8.55 23.03
C GLY A 804 9.48 7.21 22.52
N ARG A 805 10.01 6.36 23.41
CA ARG A 805 10.48 5.01 23.03
C ARG A 805 9.34 4.08 22.58
N ALA A 806 8.20 4.10 23.27
CA ALA A 806 7.04 3.29 22.91
C ALA A 806 6.43 3.73 21.56
N ASP A 807 6.25 5.03 21.37
CA ASP A 807 5.74 5.62 20.13
C ASP A 807 6.66 5.34 18.95
N THR A 808 7.99 5.42 19.14
CA THR A 808 8.96 5.06 18.09
C THR A 808 8.77 3.61 17.64
N ALA A 809 8.65 2.66 18.58
CA ALA A 809 8.47 1.25 18.26
C ALA A 809 7.14 0.96 17.53
N LEU A 810 6.04 1.60 17.97
CA LEU A 810 4.72 1.44 17.35
C LEU A 810 4.65 2.10 15.96
N ARG A 811 5.08 3.36 15.85
CA ARG A 811 4.96 4.16 14.62
C ARG A 811 5.92 3.72 13.51
N THR A 812 7.08 3.15 13.85
CA THR A 812 7.97 2.52 12.85
C THR A 812 7.24 1.42 12.07
N SER A 813 6.35 0.68 12.74
CA SER A 813 5.55 -0.36 12.09
C SER A 813 4.48 0.21 11.15
N GLU A 814 3.93 1.38 11.48
CA GLU A 814 2.93 2.10 10.67
C GLU A 814 3.57 2.71 9.42
N ALA A 815 4.72 3.39 9.56
CA ALA A 815 5.47 3.94 8.43
C ALA A 815 5.91 2.84 7.43
N GLY A 816 6.39 1.70 7.93
CA GLY A 816 6.70 0.54 7.10
C GLY A 816 5.46 -0.04 6.41
N TYR A 817 4.30 0.02 7.05
CA TYR A 817 3.03 -0.39 6.46
C TYR A 817 2.54 0.58 5.38
N LEU A 818 2.67 1.89 5.58
CA LEU A 818 2.41 2.92 4.57
C LEU A 818 3.30 2.72 3.34
N THR A 819 4.61 2.58 3.55
CA THR A 819 5.58 2.34 2.46
C THR A 819 5.18 1.14 1.62
N ARG A 820 4.77 0.04 2.27
CA ARG A 820 4.27 -1.14 1.57
C ARG A 820 3.02 -0.85 0.73
N ARG A 821 2.04 -0.12 1.28
CA ARG A 821 0.83 0.28 0.53
C ARG A 821 1.16 1.13 -0.69
N LEU A 822 2.11 2.06 -0.56
CA LEU A 822 2.58 2.90 -1.66
C LEU A 822 3.25 2.05 -2.75
N VAL A 823 4.11 1.10 -2.38
CA VAL A 823 4.73 0.16 -3.35
C VAL A 823 3.66 -0.67 -4.05
N ASP A 824 2.70 -1.22 -3.31
CA ASP A 824 1.65 -2.09 -3.88
C ASP A 824 0.74 -1.35 -4.89
N VAL A 825 0.59 -0.03 -4.78
CA VAL A 825 -0.15 0.80 -5.75
C VAL A 825 0.69 1.21 -6.96
N SER A 826 1.97 1.48 -6.76
CA SER A 826 2.82 2.13 -7.76
C SER A 826 3.79 1.18 -8.46
N GLN A 827 3.96 -0.06 -7.99
CA GLN A 827 4.94 -1.02 -8.51
C GLN A 827 4.89 -1.22 -10.03
N ASP A 828 3.69 -1.18 -10.64
CA ASP A 828 3.52 -1.42 -12.08
C ASP A 828 3.79 -0.15 -12.91
N THR A 829 4.21 0.95 -12.26
CA THR A 829 4.60 2.20 -12.92
C THR A 829 6.06 2.14 -13.34
N VAL A 830 6.27 1.84 -14.62
CA VAL A 830 7.59 1.74 -15.28
C VAL A 830 7.64 2.72 -16.45
N VAL A 831 8.83 3.22 -16.78
CA VAL A 831 9.03 4.01 -18.01
C VAL A 831 9.07 3.07 -19.21
N LEU A 832 8.09 3.14 -20.11
CA LEU A 832 7.98 2.18 -21.25
C LEU A 832 8.25 2.79 -22.62
N GLU A 833 8.06 4.10 -22.75
CA GLU A 833 8.22 4.82 -24.03
C GLU A 833 8.95 6.15 -23.82
N SER A 834 9.52 6.71 -24.88
CA SER A 834 10.22 7.99 -24.81
C SER A 834 9.26 9.19 -24.73
N ASP A 835 8.18 9.16 -25.51
CA ASP A 835 7.22 10.25 -25.60
C ASP A 835 5.81 9.68 -25.82
N CYS A 836 4.82 10.21 -25.09
CA CYS A 836 3.42 9.84 -25.23
C CYS A 836 2.65 10.77 -26.19
N GLY A 837 3.27 11.87 -26.63
CA GLY A 837 2.65 12.84 -27.55
C GLY A 837 1.60 13.75 -26.90
N THR A 838 1.52 13.80 -25.56
CA THR A 838 0.53 14.62 -24.86
C THR A 838 0.76 16.11 -25.06
N GLU A 839 -0.34 16.87 -25.15
CA GLU A 839 -0.35 18.33 -25.08
C GLU A 839 -0.73 18.83 -23.68
N ASN A 840 -1.12 17.94 -22.77
CA ASN A 840 -1.45 18.30 -21.40
C ASN A 840 -0.18 18.64 -20.62
N PHE A 841 -0.16 19.81 -19.97
CA PHE A 841 0.93 20.26 -19.14
C PHE A 841 0.42 20.78 -17.80
N ARG A 842 1.30 20.80 -16.79
CA ARG A 842 1.05 21.42 -15.50
C ARG A 842 1.59 22.85 -15.56
N LEU A 843 0.74 23.83 -15.24
CA LEU A 843 1.15 25.21 -15.02
C LEU A 843 1.64 25.34 -13.58
N LEU A 844 2.84 25.85 -13.41
CA LEU A 844 3.38 26.24 -12.10
C LEU A 844 3.40 27.78 -12.07
N GLU A 845 3.08 28.38 -10.93
CA GLU A 845 3.08 29.84 -10.72
C GLU A 845 4.06 30.22 -9.61
N ARG A 846 4.91 31.24 -9.83
CA ARG A 846 5.98 31.64 -8.90
C ARG A 846 5.46 32.15 -7.57
N SER A 847 4.41 32.98 -7.60
CA SER A 847 3.74 33.53 -6.42
C SER A 847 3.28 32.45 -5.44
N PHE A 848 2.79 31.32 -5.96
CA PHE A 848 2.31 30.20 -5.16
C PHE A 848 3.39 29.63 -4.23
N TYR A 849 4.65 29.61 -4.67
CA TYR A 849 5.78 29.08 -3.89
C TYR A 849 6.39 30.15 -2.98
N GLU A 850 6.55 31.39 -3.48
CA GLU A 850 7.13 32.50 -2.72
C GLU A 850 6.25 32.93 -1.54
N GLU A 851 4.93 32.99 -1.69
CA GLU A 851 3.98 33.27 -0.59
C GLU A 851 4.10 32.25 0.56
N ARG A 852 4.61 31.06 0.27
CA ARG A 852 4.82 29.97 1.24
C ARG A 852 6.27 29.88 1.71
N GLY A 853 7.14 30.81 1.32
CA GLY A 853 8.56 30.82 1.66
C GLY A 853 9.38 29.71 0.99
N LYS A 854 8.91 29.18 -0.14
CA LYS A 854 9.56 28.06 -0.85
C LYS A 854 10.42 28.51 -2.02
N SER A 855 11.45 27.73 -2.34
CA SER A 855 12.31 27.95 -3.50
C SER A 855 11.65 27.43 -4.76
N TRP A 856 11.23 28.34 -5.65
CA TRP A 856 10.69 28.02 -6.98
C TRP A 856 11.62 27.09 -7.79
N ASP A 857 12.93 27.32 -7.70
CA ASP A 857 13.96 26.65 -8.49
C ASP A 857 14.00 25.13 -8.24
N GLU A 858 13.75 24.70 -7.01
CA GLU A 858 13.80 23.28 -6.62
C GLU A 858 12.66 22.46 -7.24
N HIS A 859 11.52 23.08 -7.53
CA HIS A 859 10.34 22.41 -8.07
C HIS A 859 10.35 22.31 -9.61
N ILE A 860 11.07 23.22 -10.28
CA ILE A 860 11.20 23.23 -11.74
C ILE A 860 12.41 22.42 -12.24
N LEU A 861 13.45 22.28 -11.42
CA LEU A 861 14.69 21.59 -11.81
C LEU A 861 14.43 20.13 -12.23
N GLY A 862 15.00 19.73 -13.35
CA GLY A 862 14.90 18.37 -13.89
C GLY A 862 13.54 18.03 -14.50
N ARG A 863 12.65 19.00 -14.70
CA ARG A 863 11.42 18.83 -15.50
C ARG A 863 11.67 19.18 -16.97
N VAL A 864 10.73 18.81 -17.85
CA VAL A 864 10.80 19.09 -19.28
C VAL A 864 9.82 20.20 -19.65
N LEU A 865 10.26 21.18 -20.43
CA LEU A 865 9.42 22.28 -20.90
C LEU A 865 8.31 21.78 -21.84
N ALA A 866 7.06 22.15 -21.54
CA ALA A 866 5.92 21.87 -22.40
C ALA A 866 5.56 23.04 -23.33
N LYS A 867 5.98 24.26 -22.95
CA LYS A 867 5.88 25.48 -23.75
C LYS A 867 7.25 26.13 -23.85
N ASP A 868 7.47 26.87 -24.94
CA ASP A 868 8.67 27.70 -25.11
C ASP A 868 8.68 28.78 -24.01
N CYS A 869 9.82 28.98 -23.37
CA CYS A 869 10.00 29.85 -22.20
C CYS A 869 11.45 30.36 -22.17
N ALA A 870 11.66 31.65 -21.87
CA ALA A 870 13.00 32.26 -21.75
C ALA A 870 13.99 31.96 -22.92
N GLY A 871 13.50 31.85 -24.16
CA GLY A 871 14.31 31.55 -25.35
C GLY A 871 14.69 30.09 -25.55
N HIS A 872 14.18 29.18 -24.71
CA HIS A 872 14.36 27.73 -24.79
C HIS A 872 13.13 27.06 -25.41
N LYS A 873 13.33 25.99 -26.19
CA LYS A 873 12.27 25.31 -26.93
C LYS A 873 11.55 24.25 -26.09
N LYS A 874 10.30 23.99 -26.45
CA LYS A 874 9.50 22.85 -25.98
C LYS A 874 10.29 21.55 -26.11
N GLY A 875 10.29 20.76 -25.04
CA GLY A 875 10.96 19.46 -24.96
C GLY A 875 12.36 19.49 -24.36
N GLU A 876 12.93 20.66 -24.05
CA GLU A 876 14.22 20.77 -23.36
C GLU A 876 14.10 20.46 -21.85
N LEU A 877 15.13 19.79 -21.30
CA LEU A 877 15.25 19.51 -19.87
C LEU A 877 15.73 20.75 -19.12
N ILE A 878 15.03 21.13 -18.07
CA ILE A 878 15.33 22.29 -17.23
C ILE A 878 16.55 21.98 -16.35
N ASN A 879 17.72 22.45 -16.78
CA ASN A 879 18.97 22.43 -16.02
C ASN A 879 19.18 23.75 -15.28
N LYS A 880 20.12 23.81 -14.32
CA LYS A 880 20.45 25.05 -13.57
C LYS A 880 20.69 26.27 -14.46
N GLY A 881 21.42 26.13 -15.57
CA GLY A 881 21.64 27.24 -16.50
C GLY A 881 20.37 27.76 -17.19
N ILE A 882 19.34 26.92 -17.34
CA ILE A 882 18.02 27.33 -17.84
C ILE A 882 17.21 28.00 -16.72
N VAL A 883 17.27 27.45 -15.50
CA VAL A 883 16.67 28.07 -14.30
C VAL A 883 17.17 29.49 -14.09
N ASP A 884 18.49 29.71 -14.19
CA ASP A 884 19.08 31.04 -14.07
C ASP A 884 18.49 31.97 -15.12
N LYS A 885 18.41 31.55 -16.39
CA LYS A 885 17.81 32.37 -17.46
C LYS A 885 16.33 32.66 -17.25
N ILE A 886 15.55 31.69 -16.75
CA ILE A 886 14.14 31.89 -16.39
C ILE A 886 14.04 32.96 -15.29
N ASN A 887 14.89 32.86 -14.26
CA ASN A 887 14.95 33.85 -13.19
C ASN A 887 15.34 35.24 -13.69
N HIS A 888 16.27 35.35 -14.64
CA HIS A 888 16.63 36.63 -15.27
C HIS A 888 15.54 37.19 -16.19
N SER A 889 14.74 36.33 -16.83
CA SER A 889 13.65 36.74 -17.73
C SER A 889 12.44 37.32 -16.99
N GLY A 890 12.30 37.03 -15.70
CA GLY A 890 11.20 37.52 -14.87
C GLY A 890 9.84 36.86 -15.13
N GLU A 891 9.79 35.72 -15.81
CA GLU A 891 8.54 34.98 -16.04
C GLU A 891 7.92 34.50 -14.70
N SER A 892 6.60 34.71 -14.56
CA SER A 892 5.83 34.35 -13.36
C SER A 892 5.21 32.96 -13.41
N GLU A 893 5.12 32.35 -14.58
CA GLU A 893 4.47 31.06 -14.78
C GLU A 893 5.25 30.20 -15.78
N ILE A 894 5.25 28.88 -15.57
CA ILE A 894 5.91 27.94 -16.49
C ILE A 894 5.05 26.72 -16.75
N GLY A 895 4.97 26.33 -18.02
CA GLY A 895 4.30 25.11 -18.47
C GLY A 895 5.28 23.95 -18.53
N VAL A 896 5.15 22.98 -17.63
CA VAL A 896 6.01 21.79 -17.58
C VAL A 896 5.23 20.52 -17.86
N TYR A 897 5.89 19.56 -18.52
CA TYR A 897 5.36 18.21 -18.56
C TYR A 897 5.38 17.60 -17.16
N SER A 898 4.32 16.86 -16.84
CA SER A 898 4.11 16.26 -15.52
C SER A 898 3.56 14.85 -15.69
N TYR A 899 3.82 14.02 -14.69
CA TYR A 899 3.28 12.67 -14.62
C TYR A 899 1.74 12.68 -14.68
N LEU A 900 1.08 13.71 -14.14
CA LEU A 900 -0.39 13.84 -14.10
C LEU A 900 -1.02 13.96 -15.49
N GLY A 901 -0.35 14.61 -16.45
CA GLY A 901 -0.85 14.89 -17.80
C GLY A 901 -0.46 13.85 -18.86
N CYS A 902 0.27 12.81 -18.47
CA CYS A 902 0.78 11.80 -19.38
C CYS A 902 -0.34 10.85 -19.86
N GLU A 903 -0.36 10.59 -21.17
CA GLU A 903 -1.37 9.74 -21.84
C GLU A 903 -0.86 8.34 -22.23
N ALA A 904 0.34 7.97 -21.75
CA ALA A 904 0.88 6.62 -21.93
C ALA A 904 -0.12 5.55 -21.47
N GLN A 905 -0.30 4.49 -22.27
CA GLN A 905 -1.28 3.43 -21.98
C GLN A 905 -0.94 2.65 -20.69
N LYS A 906 0.34 2.35 -20.52
CA LYS A 906 0.90 1.70 -19.33
C LYS A 906 2.13 2.47 -18.87
N GLY A 907 2.27 2.64 -17.57
CA GLY A 907 3.40 3.34 -16.98
C GLY A 907 3.45 4.82 -17.36
N VAL A 908 4.64 5.30 -17.73
CA VAL A 908 4.90 6.69 -18.10
C VAL A 908 5.91 6.80 -19.23
N CYS A 909 5.88 7.89 -19.96
CA CYS A 909 6.92 8.24 -20.92
C CYS A 909 8.09 9.00 -20.26
N GLN A 910 9.25 8.94 -20.89
CA GLN A 910 10.47 9.60 -20.44
C GLN A 910 10.30 11.13 -20.34
N LYS A 911 9.67 11.77 -21.33
CA LYS A 911 9.46 13.24 -21.34
C LYS A 911 8.57 13.74 -20.19
N CYS A 912 7.50 13.02 -19.84
CA CYS A 912 6.60 13.44 -18.76
C CYS A 912 7.20 13.23 -17.36
N TYR A 913 8.17 12.34 -17.22
CA TYR A 913 8.89 12.14 -15.96
C TYR A 913 10.09 13.10 -15.82
N GLY A 914 10.88 13.25 -16.89
CA GLY A 914 12.08 14.08 -16.93
C GLY A 914 13.31 13.39 -16.34
N GLU A 915 14.07 14.13 -15.53
CA GLU A 915 15.30 13.67 -14.86
C GLU A 915 15.00 12.67 -13.73
N ASP A 916 15.81 11.61 -13.62
CA ASP A 916 15.88 10.73 -12.44
C ASP A 916 16.74 11.40 -11.35
N PRO A 917 16.14 11.80 -10.20
CA PRO A 917 16.88 12.46 -9.12
C PRO A 917 18.09 11.66 -8.63
N ALA A 918 18.08 10.33 -8.77
CA ALA A 918 19.18 9.51 -8.28
C ALA A 918 20.42 9.52 -9.19
N THR A 919 20.26 9.85 -10.47
CA THR A 919 21.37 9.86 -11.44
C THR A 919 21.75 11.27 -11.87
N GLY A 920 20.82 12.23 -11.83
CA GLY A 920 21.01 13.57 -12.37
C GLY A 920 20.85 13.64 -13.90
N GLU A 921 20.37 12.56 -14.51
CA GLU A 921 20.23 12.39 -15.96
C GLU A 921 18.78 12.08 -16.32
N ILE A 922 18.42 12.19 -17.61
CA ILE A 922 17.07 11.80 -18.07
C ILE A 922 16.83 10.33 -17.73
N VAL A 923 15.64 10.04 -17.21
CA VAL A 923 15.27 8.67 -16.79
C VAL A 923 15.41 7.66 -17.93
N VAL A 924 15.94 6.47 -17.65
CA VAL A 924 16.14 5.42 -18.66
C VAL A 924 14.83 4.64 -18.88
N ILE A 925 14.61 4.17 -20.12
CA ILE A 925 13.50 3.25 -20.43
C ILE A 925 13.67 1.95 -19.63
N GLY A 926 12.61 1.50 -18.99
CA GLY A 926 12.61 0.38 -18.06
C GLY A 926 12.81 0.77 -16.60
N ALA A 927 13.05 2.04 -16.27
CA ALA A 927 13.19 2.48 -14.89
C ALA A 927 11.88 2.30 -14.09
N THR A 928 11.99 1.73 -12.89
CA THR A 928 10.85 1.48 -11.98
C THR A 928 10.55 2.72 -11.12
N VAL A 929 10.09 3.79 -11.75
CA VAL A 929 9.85 5.08 -11.07
C VAL A 929 8.78 4.99 -9.97
N GLY A 930 7.82 4.07 -10.07
CA GLY A 930 6.82 3.86 -9.02
C GLY A 930 7.40 3.35 -7.70
N ILE A 931 8.27 2.34 -7.75
CA ILE A 931 8.93 1.81 -6.54
C ILE A 931 9.81 2.89 -5.91
N VAL A 932 10.54 3.65 -6.73
CA VAL A 932 11.39 4.76 -6.25
C VAL A 932 10.54 5.82 -5.57
N ALA A 933 9.41 6.21 -6.16
CA ALA A 933 8.48 7.16 -5.56
C ALA A 933 7.92 6.68 -4.22
N ALA A 934 7.51 5.41 -4.14
CA ALA A 934 7.00 4.83 -2.89
C ALA A 934 8.07 4.81 -1.78
N GLN A 935 9.32 4.48 -2.11
CA GLN A 935 10.44 4.50 -1.17
C GLN A 935 10.82 5.93 -0.76
N ALA A 936 10.82 6.87 -1.72
CA ALA A 936 11.12 8.28 -1.49
C ALA A 936 10.13 8.96 -0.54
N ILE A 937 8.88 8.51 -0.52
CA ILE A 937 7.85 8.97 0.43
C ILE A 937 7.95 8.18 1.75
N GLY A 938 8.18 6.87 1.68
CA GLY A 938 8.18 5.97 2.84
C GLY A 938 9.36 6.14 3.79
N GLU A 939 10.57 6.34 3.28
CA GLU A 939 11.78 6.51 4.11
C GLU A 939 11.70 7.76 5.00
N PRO A 940 11.40 8.97 4.47
CA PRO A 940 11.21 10.14 5.32
C PRO A 940 10.03 9.96 6.27
N GLY A 941 8.96 9.26 5.83
CA GLY A 941 7.82 8.93 6.68
C GLY A 941 8.20 8.15 7.95
N THR A 942 9.21 7.28 7.86
CA THR A 942 9.76 6.58 9.04
C THR A 942 10.55 7.56 9.93
N GLN A 943 11.27 8.52 9.35
CA GLN A 943 11.99 9.55 10.11
C GLN A 943 11.07 10.55 10.81
N LEU A 944 9.90 10.90 10.22
CA LEU A 944 8.88 11.73 10.90
C LEU A 944 8.50 11.13 12.26
N THR A 945 8.50 9.79 12.34
CA THR A 945 8.17 9.07 13.58
C THR A 945 9.34 8.99 14.55
N MET A 946 10.58 8.85 14.05
CA MET A 946 11.79 8.70 14.88
C MET A 946 12.29 10.02 15.51
N ARG A 947 11.97 11.20 14.96
CA ARG A 947 12.41 12.49 15.55
C ARG A 947 11.87 12.76 16.95
N THR A 948 10.78 12.09 17.35
CA THR A 948 10.28 12.11 18.74
C THR A 948 11.31 11.61 19.77
N PHE A 949 12.31 10.83 19.35
CA PHE A 949 13.41 10.36 20.21
C PHE A 949 14.33 11.50 20.65
N HIS A 950 14.64 12.44 19.75
CA HIS A 950 15.61 13.51 20.00
C HIS A 950 15.04 14.67 20.82
N THR A 951 13.73 14.85 20.83
CA THR A 951 13.06 15.92 21.60
C THR A 951 12.83 15.53 23.07
N GLY A 952 13.00 14.27 23.45
CA GLY A 952 13.01 13.84 24.86
C GLY A 952 11.72 14.14 25.65
N GLY A 953 10.60 14.33 24.95
CA GLY A 953 9.32 14.70 25.55
C GLY A 953 9.15 16.20 25.87
N ALA A 954 10.01 17.08 25.35
CA ALA A 954 9.83 18.53 25.47
C ALA A 954 8.55 19.00 24.76
N ALA A 955 7.84 19.95 25.37
CA ALA A 955 6.61 20.52 24.83
C ALA A 955 6.89 21.38 23.58
N GLY A 956 6.24 21.07 22.46
CA GLY A 956 6.25 21.85 21.22
C GLY A 956 5.00 21.55 20.40
N GLU A 957 4.74 22.32 19.33
CA GLU A 957 3.60 22.09 18.42
C GLU A 957 3.52 20.62 18.02
N ASP A 958 2.31 20.08 17.99
CA ASP A 958 2.02 18.66 17.97
C ASP A 958 2.47 17.99 16.64
N ILE A 959 3.78 17.71 16.54
CA ILE A 959 4.48 16.99 15.45
C ILE A 959 3.81 15.62 15.18
N THR A 960 3.03 15.12 16.14
CA THR A 960 2.40 13.79 16.09
C THR A 960 1.29 13.64 15.05
N SER A 961 0.81 14.73 14.44
CA SER A 961 -0.28 14.72 13.46
C SER A 961 0.16 14.43 12.00
N GLY A 962 1.45 14.52 11.67
CA GLY A 962 1.95 14.49 10.29
C GLY A 962 1.66 13.19 9.52
N LEU A 963 2.15 12.04 10.00
CA LEU A 963 1.96 10.75 9.31
C LEU A 963 0.48 10.34 9.18
N PRO A 964 -0.36 10.44 10.24
CA PRO A 964 -1.81 10.17 10.11
C PRO A 964 -2.49 11.01 9.04
N ARG A 965 -2.08 12.27 8.86
CA ARG A 965 -2.63 13.16 7.84
C ARG A 965 -2.19 12.73 6.43
N VAL A 966 -0.93 12.32 6.25
CA VAL A 966 -0.46 11.73 4.98
C VAL A 966 -1.25 10.46 4.63
N GLU A 967 -1.52 9.60 5.62
CA GLU A 967 -2.37 8.42 5.40
C GLU A 967 -3.81 8.78 5.05
N GLU A 968 -4.38 9.80 5.69
CA GLU A 968 -5.73 10.30 5.42
C GLU A 968 -5.88 10.76 3.96
N LEU A 969 -4.90 11.52 3.47
CA LEU A 969 -4.81 12.00 2.09
C LEU A 969 -4.68 10.83 1.10
N PHE A 970 -3.69 9.96 1.27
CA PHE A 970 -3.46 8.85 0.33
C PHE A 970 -4.55 7.76 0.38
N GLU A 971 -5.28 7.61 1.49
CA GLU A 971 -6.45 6.74 1.56
C GLU A 971 -7.76 7.43 1.14
N ALA A 972 -7.70 8.70 0.73
CA ALA A 972 -8.86 9.50 0.36
C ALA A 972 -10.00 9.40 1.39
N ARG A 973 -9.64 9.43 2.68
CA ARG A 973 -10.60 9.42 3.80
C ARG A 973 -11.16 10.82 3.99
N SER A 974 -12.39 10.89 4.48
CA SER A 974 -12.94 12.18 4.90
C SER A 974 -12.13 12.71 6.08
N PRO A 975 -11.71 13.99 6.05
CA PRO A 975 -10.88 14.57 7.09
C PRO A 975 -11.62 14.68 8.41
N LYS A 976 -10.87 14.66 9.53
CA LYS A 976 -11.45 14.85 10.88
C LYS A 976 -12.16 16.19 11.02
N SER A 977 -11.57 17.24 10.43
CA SER A 977 -12.11 18.60 10.41
C SER A 977 -12.33 19.05 8.96
N PRO A 978 -13.48 18.71 8.34
CA PRO A 978 -13.75 19.05 6.95
C PRO A 978 -14.06 20.53 6.78
N ALA A 979 -13.36 21.19 5.85
CA ALA A 979 -13.72 22.52 5.41
C ALA A 979 -14.96 22.48 4.51
N VAL A 980 -15.86 23.46 4.68
CA VAL A 980 -17.03 23.61 3.82
C VAL A 980 -16.58 24.22 2.48
N ILE A 981 -16.96 23.58 1.37
CA ILE A 981 -16.56 23.98 0.01
C ILE A 981 -17.75 24.63 -0.69
N SER A 982 -17.51 25.74 -1.40
CA SER A 982 -18.54 26.33 -2.25
C SER A 982 -18.83 25.47 -3.48
N GLU A 983 -20.09 25.12 -3.72
CA GLU A 983 -20.54 24.43 -4.92
C GLU A 983 -20.78 25.36 -6.12
N THR A 984 -20.92 26.67 -5.86
CA THR A 984 -21.25 27.70 -6.86
C THR A 984 -20.25 28.85 -6.80
N SER A 985 -20.10 29.59 -7.89
CA SER A 985 -19.28 30.82 -7.88
C SER A 985 -20.18 32.01 -7.62
N GLY A 986 -19.74 32.98 -6.83
CA GLY A 986 -20.55 34.15 -6.51
C GLY A 986 -20.00 34.99 -5.37
N ILE A 987 -20.80 35.97 -4.95
CA ILE A 987 -20.45 36.85 -3.82
C ILE A 987 -20.94 36.19 -2.54
N ALA A 988 -20.04 36.05 -1.57
CA ALA A 988 -20.36 35.53 -0.24
C ALA A 988 -21.01 36.61 0.63
N LYS A 989 -22.15 36.27 1.23
CA LYS A 989 -22.83 37.06 2.24
C LYS A 989 -22.94 36.27 3.54
N ILE A 990 -22.41 36.80 4.63
CA ILE A 990 -22.35 36.10 5.92
C ILE A 990 -23.45 36.66 6.84
N THR A 991 -24.27 35.78 7.42
CA THR A 991 -25.30 36.14 8.40
C THR A 991 -25.16 35.28 9.65
N GLU A 992 -25.09 35.91 10.82
CA GLU A 992 -25.03 35.20 12.10
C GLU A 992 -26.43 35.01 12.69
N ARG A 993 -26.75 33.78 13.07
CA ARG A 993 -27.92 33.42 13.89
C ARG A 993 -27.40 32.88 15.23
N GLU A 994 -28.23 32.91 16.28
CA GLU A 994 -27.87 32.68 17.71
C GLU A 994 -26.91 31.52 18.02
N ASN A 995 -26.77 30.50 17.14
CA ASN A 995 -25.77 29.43 17.26
C ASN A 995 -25.11 28.96 15.95
N GLN A 996 -25.31 29.65 14.83
CA GLN A 996 -24.81 29.24 13.50
C GLN A 996 -24.50 30.44 12.61
N LYS A 997 -23.42 30.35 11.84
CA LYS A 997 -23.12 31.28 10.75
C LYS A 997 -23.67 30.71 9.45
N VAL A 998 -24.47 31.48 8.73
CA VAL A 998 -25.00 31.11 7.42
C VAL A 998 -24.28 31.92 6.36
N ILE A 999 -23.60 31.22 5.45
CA ILE A 999 -22.90 31.81 4.31
C ILE A 999 -23.81 31.61 3.09
N ASN A 1000 -24.34 32.69 2.54
CA ASN A 1000 -25.13 32.69 1.32
C ASN A 1000 -24.23 33.10 0.15
N ILE A 1001 -24.13 32.26 -0.88
CA ILE A 1001 -23.33 32.57 -2.08
C ILE A 1001 -24.31 32.81 -3.22
N THR A 1002 -24.28 34.02 -3.77
CA THR A 1002 -25.15 34.45 -4.87
C THR A 1002 -24.35 34.65 -6.15
N GLY A 1003 -24.72 33.90 -7.20
CA GLY A 1003 -24.04 33.90 -8.49
C GLY A 1003 -25.01 33.86 -9.67
N LYS A 1004 -24.43 33.89 -10.88
CA LYS A 1004 -25.12 33.69 -12.16
C LYS A 1004 -24.60 32.39 -12.78
N ALA A 1005 -25.48 31.45 -13.09
CA ALA A 1005 -25.12 30.16 -13.70
C ALA A 1005 -25.95 29.88 -14.95
N GLU A 1006 -25.36 29.18 -15.92
CA GLU A 1006 -26.09 28.64 -17.06
C GLU A 1006 -26.99 27.50 -16.57
N ARG A 1007 -28.29 27.65 -16.81
CA ARG A 1007 -29.31 26.68 -16.43
C ARG A 1007 -30.06 26.26 -17.68
N GLU A 1008 -30.10 24.95 -17.90
CA GLU A 1008 -30.97 24.32 -18.89
C GLU A 1008 -32.23 23.84 -18.19
N ASP A 1009 -33.39 24.24 -18.69
CA ASP A 1009 -34.67 23.70 -18.23
C ASP A 1009 -35.36 22.97 -19.37
N ALA A 1010 -35.67 21.70 -19.12
CA ALA A 1010 -36.24 20.80 -20.10
C ALA A 1010 -37.75 20.70 -19.89
N VAL A 1011 -38.51 21.19 -20.85
CA VAL A 1011 -39.97 21.17 -20.85
C VAL A 1011 -40.45 20.08 -21.80
N SER A 1012 -41.09 19.05 -21.25
CA SER A 1012 -41.75 17.99 -22.04
C SER A 1012 -43.16 18.42 -22.45
N LEU A 1013 -43.54 18.21 -23.70
CA LEU A 1013 -44.85 18.59 -24.23
C LEU A 1013 -45.91 17.49 -23.96
N PRO A 1014 -47.03 17.79 -23.27
CA PRO A 1014 -48.17 16.87 -23.20
C PRO A 1014 -48.91 16.80 -24.56
N ALA A 1015 -49.54 15.66 -24.89
CA ALA A 1015 -50.14 15.38 -26.21
C ALA A 1015 -51.24 16.35 -26.71
N GLN A 1016 -51.71 17.27 -25.87
CA GLN A 1016 -52.76 18.26 -26.18
C GLN A 1016 -52.24 19.70 -26.37
N TYR A 1017 -50.92 19.91 -26.31
CA TYR A 1017 -50.28 21.21 -26.40
C TYR A 1017 -49.54 21.36 -27.75
N SER A 1018 -49.41 22.59 -28.22
CA SER A 1018 -48.63 22.95 -29.42
C SER A 1018 -47.59 24.03 -29.06
N TRP A 1019 -46.39 23.93 -29.64
CA TRP A 1019 -45.33 24.93 -29.44
C TRP A 1019 -45.72 26.27 -30.09
N VAL A 1020 -45.57 27.36 -29.34
CA VAL A 1020 -45.84 28.73 -29.82
C VAL A 1020 -44.55 29.41 -30.28
N VAL A 1021 -43.40 28.89 -29.86
CA VAL A 1021 -42.05 29.40 -30.16
C VAL A 1021 -41.30 28.46 -31.10
N GLN A 1022 -40.36 28.98 -31.89
CA GLN A 1022 -39.55 28.20 -32.83
C GLN A 1022 -38.19 27.80 -32.22
N SER A 1023 -37.59 26.70 -32.72
CA SER A 1023 -36.26 26.28 -32.28
C SER A 1023 -35.21 27.34 -32.68
N GLY A 1024 -34.42 27.82 -31.71
CA GLY A 1024 -33.46 28.92 -31.85
C GLY A 1024 -33.98 30.29 -31.40
N GLU A 1025 -35.25 30.38 -30.98
CA GLU A 1025 -35.85 31.65 -30.54
C GLU A 1025 -35.43 32.01 -29.10
N LYS A 1026 -35.11 33.30 -28.86
CA LYS A 1026 -34.79 33.81 -27.52
C LYS A 1026 -36.08 34.09 -26.74
N VAL A 1027 -36.34 33.27 -25.73
CA VAL A 1027 -37.53 33.32 -24.88
C VAL A 1027 -37.23 34.13 -23.61
N LYS A 1028 -38.13 35.03 -23.20
CA LYS A 1028 -38.05 35.76 -21.92
C LYS A 1028 -38.63 34.92 -20.77
N SER A 1029 -38.16 35.16 -19.53
CA SER A 1029 -38.75 34.53 -18.35
C SER A 1029 -40.26 34.84 -18.26
N LYS A 1030 -41.08 33.81 -18.02
CA LYS A 1030 -42.55 33.78 -18.02
C LYS A 1030 -43.24 33.96 -19.38
N GLN A 1031 -42.52 33.97 -20.49
CA GLN A 1031 -43.12 33.96 -21.84
C GLN A 1031 -43.78 32.61 -22.11
N VAL A 1032 -44.93 32.61 -22.79
CA VAL A 1032 -45.66 31.39 -23.17
C VAL A 1032 -44.88 30.66 -24.26
N ILE A 1033 -44.55 29.38 -24.01
CA ILE A 1033 -43.78 28.51 -24.92
C ILE A 1033 -44.65 27.44 -25.56
N ALA A 1034 -45.75 27.02 -24.91
CA ALA A 1034 -46.72 26.09 -25.48
C ALA A 1034 -48.14 26.37 -24.97
N GLU A 1035 -49.14 26.20 -25.84
CA GLU A 1035 -50.55 26.48 -25.56
C GLU A 1035 -51.46 25.32 -26.02
N SER A 1036 -52.61 25.18 -25.35
CA SER A 1036 -53.66 24.22 -25.65
C SER A 1036 -55.02 24.92 -25.62
N LYS A 1037 -55.99 24.47 -26.44
CA LYS A 1037 -57.31 25.13 -26.59
C LYS A 1037 -58.16 25.16 -25.30
N ASP A 1038 -57.89 24.27 -24.34
CA ASP A 1038 -58.61 24.16 -23.05
C ASP A 1038 -57.68 24.14 -21.81
N GLY A 1039 -56.38 24.44 -21.98
CA GLY A 1039 -55.35 24.26 -20.94
C GLY A 1039 -54.61 25.54 -20.53
N LYS A 1040 -54.03 25.57 -19.33
CA LYS A 1040 -53.16 26.69 -18.89
C LYS A 1040 -51.91 26.75 -19.78
N PRO A 1041 -51.51 27.93 -20.27
CA PRO A 1041 -50.32 28.08 -21.12
C PRO A 1041 -49.04 27.71 -20.34
N ILE A 1042 -48.19 26.90 -20.95
CA ILE A 1042 -46.88 26.54 -20.39
C ILE A 1042 -45.96 27.74 -20.63
N ARG A 1043 -45.39 28.27 -19.54
CA ARG A 1043 -44.51 29.44 -19.56
C ARG A 1043 -43.08 29.04 -19.27
N SER A 1044 -42.13 29.71 -19.91
CA SER A 1044 -40.72 29.54 -19.63
C SER A 1044 -40.38 29.97 -18.19
N SER A 1045 -39.64 29.15 -17.47
CA SER A 1045 -39.05 29.47 -16.17
C SER A 1045 -37.83 30.40 -16.30
N LEU A 1046 -37.08 30.29 -17.40
CA LEU A 1046 -35.81 30.97 -17.65
C LEU A 1046 -35.86 31.88 -18.89
N ALA A 1047 -35.00 32.90 -18.90
CA ALA A 1047 -34.76 33.68 -20.11
C ALA A 1047 -33.56 33.05 -20.85
N GLY A 1048 -33.76 32.59 -22.08
CA GLY A 1048 -32.78 31.76 -22.77
C GLY A 1048 -33.17 31.39 -24.20
N GLU A 1049 -32.28 30.69 -24.88
CA GLU A 1049 -32.54 30.17 -26.23
C GLU A 1049 -33.25 28.81 -26.12
N ILE A 1050 -34.34 28.61 -26.87
CA ILE A 1050 -35.11 27.36 -26.85
C ILE A 1050 -34.70 26.45 -28.01
N THR A 1051 -34.30 25.22 -27.71
CA THR A 1051 -34.04 24.15 -28.68
C THR A 1051 -35.18 23.14 -28.62
N ILE A 1052 -35.87 22.89 -29.73
CA ILE A 1052 -37.06 22.02 -29.75
C ILE A 1052 -36.71 20.71 -30.48
N SER A 1053 -36.83 19.59 -29.76
CA SER A 1053 -36.92 18.23 -30.30
C SER A 1053 -38.38 17.78 -30.26
N SER A 1054 -38.82 16.88 -31.14
CA SER A 1054 -40.24 16.55 -31.42
C SER A 1054 -41.19 16.44 -30.21
N GLU A 1055 -40.72 16.03 -29.03
CA GLU A 1055 -41.53 15.95 -27.79
C GLU A 1055 -40.95 16.75 -26.58
N ARG A 1056 -39.80 17.40 -26.74
CA ARG A 1056 -39.08 18.11 -25.66
C ARG A 1056 -38.42 19.38 -26.15
N ALA A 1057 -38.63 20.48 -25.43
CA ALA A 1057 -37.86 21.70 -25.62
C ALA A 1057 -36.90 21.93 -24.45
N THR A 1058 -35.66 22.30 -24.76
CA THR A 1058 -34.63 22.68 -23.79
C THR A 1058 -34.39 24.18 -23.88
N ILE A 1059 -34.49 24.88 -22.76
CA ILE A 1059 -34.27 26.33 -22.68
C ILE A 1059 -32.94 26.54 -21.95
N SER A 1060 -31.92 27.02 -22.68
CA SER A 1060 -30.59 27.32 -22.14
C SER A 1060 -30.46 28.82 -21.86
N GLY A 1061 -30.28 29.22 -20.59
CA GLY A 1061 -30.22 30.62 -20.19
C GLY A 1061 -29.44 30.90 -18.90
N ILE A 1062 -29.17 32.18 -18.61
CA ILE A 1062 -28.44 32.61 -17.40
C ILE A 1062 -29.44 32.83 -16.26
N GLY A 1063 -29.44 31.95 -15.26
CA GLY A 1063 -30.26 32.04 -14.05
C GLY A 1063 -29.47 32.55 -12.84
N ALA A 1064 -30.14 33.23 -11.90
CA ALA A 1064 -29.57 33.50 -10.59
C ALA A 1064 -29.55 32.20 -9.77
N GLU A 1065 -28.37 31.81 -9.29
CA GLU A 1065 -28.17 30.63 -8.44
C GLU A 1065 -27.70 31.12 -7.06
N SER A 1066 -28.45 30.78 -6.02
CA SER A 1066 -28.10 31.10 -4.63
C SER A 1066 -28.05 29.82 -3.80
N LYS A 1067 -26.98 29.64 -3.03
CA LYS A 1067 -26.82 28.48 -2.16
C LYS A 1067 -26.40 28.87 -0.75
N ASP A 1068 -27.06 28.28 0.23
CA ASP A 1068 -26.85 28.53 1.66
C ASP A 1068 -25.99 27.43 2.28
N TYR A 1069 -24.94 27.82 2.99
CA TYR A 1069 -24.07 26.94 3.76
C TYR A 1069 -24.20 27.27 5.24
N GLN A 1070 -24.57 26.27 6.05
CA GLN A 1070 -24.68 26.40 7.50
C GLN A 1070 -23.38 25.95 8.16
N VAL A 1071 -22.79 26.81 8.96
CA VAL A 1071 -21.52 26.60 9.66
C VAL A 1071 -21.70 26.85 11.16
N SER A 1072 -21.00 26.11 12.00
CA SER A 1072 -20.98 26.32 13.46
C SER A 1072 -20.46 27.73 13.81
N SER A 1073 -20.98 28.34 14.87
CA SER A 1073 -20.50 29.62 15.41
C SER A 1073 -19.02 29.61 15.80
N VAL A 1074 -18.48 28.44 16.18
CA VAL A 1074 -17.09 28.24 16.61
C VAL A 1074 -16.12 28.12 15.42
N ALA A 1075 -16.61 27.81 14.22
CA ALA A 1075 -15.73 27.60 13.07
C ALA A 1075 -15.14 28.94 12.59
N GLN A 1076 -13.83 28.95 12.37
CA GLN A 1076 -13.14 30.09 11.77
C GLN A 1076 -13.45 30.16 10.27
N LEU A 1077 -13.88 31.33 9.80
CA LEU A 1077 -14.22 31.58 8.40
C LEU A 1077 -12.99 32.04 7.65
N ARG A 1078 -12.80 31.51 6.43
CA ARG A 1078 -11.72 31.92 5.53
C ARG A 1078 -12.14 33.09 4.62
N VAL A 1079 -13.44 33.24 4.39
CA VAL A 1079 -14.05 34.28 3.55
C VAL A 1079 -14.63 35.40 4.41
N LYS A 1080 -14.57 36.63 3.88
CA LYS A 1080 -15.19 37.83 4.45
C LYS A 1080 -16.48 38.18 3.71
N ASP A 1081 -17.31 39.02 4.32
CA ASP A 1081 -18.55 39.49 3.70
C ASP A 1081 -18.22 40.34 2.46
N GLY A 1082 -18.81 39.99 1.32
CA GLY A 1082 -18.54 40.64 0.04
C GLY A 1082 -17.40 40.03 -0.79
N ASP A 1083 -16.73 38.98 -0.31
CA ASP A 1083 -15.67 38.31 -1.07
C ASP A 1083 -16.23 37.58 -2.30
N ASN A 1084 -15.46 37.60 -3.39
CA ASN A 1084 -15.76 36.86 -4.61
C ASN A 1084 -15.22 35.44 -4.48
N VAL A 1085 -16.12 34.47 -4.35
CA VAL A 1085 -15.81 33.05 -4.13
C VAL A 1085 -15.98 32.29 -5.43
N MET A 1086 -14.94 31.54 -5.84
CA MET A 1086 -15.06 30.63 -6.98
C MET A 1086 -15.64 29.28 -6.55
N ARG A 1087 -16.30 28.61 -7.48
CA ARG A 1087 -16.75 27.23 -7.29
C ARG A 1087 -15.56 26.36 -6.89
N GLY A 1088 -15.70 25.73 -5.73
CA GLY A 1088 -14.71 24.83 -5.16
C GLY A 1088 -13.78 25.45 -4.12
N ASP A 1089 -13.94 26.74 -3.77
CA ASP A 1089 -13.16 27.38 -2.71
C ASP A 1089 -13.61 27.00 -1.30
N ALA A 1090 -12.68 27.01 -0.35
CA ALA A 1090 -12.94 26.72 1.06
C ALA A 1090 -13.53 27.94 1.77
N LEU A 1091 -14.69 27.77 2.41
CA LEU A 1091 -15.40 28.83 3.15
C LEU A 1091 -14.96 28.91 4.61
N THR A 1092 -14.56 27.78 5.20
CA THR A 1092 -14.11 27.66 6.59
C THR A 1092 -12.67 27.18 6.63
N GLU A 1093 -11.98 27.41 7.76
CA GLU A 1093 -10.73 26.71 8.04
C GLU A 1093 -10.95 25.19 8.17
N GLY A 1094 -9.91 24.43 7.85
CA GLY A 1094 -9.92 22.97 7.85
C GLY A 1094 -9.43 22.36 6.54
N HIS A 1095 -9.58 21.06 6.41
CA HIS A 1095 -9.07 20.29 5.28
C HIS A 1095 -10.17 19.97 4.27
N LEU A 1096 -9.84 19.95 2.98
CA LEU A 1096 -10.82 19.63 1.93
C LEU A 1096 -11.12 18.12 1.90
N ASP A 1097 -12.40 17.75 1.78
CA ASP A 1097 -12.76 16.38 1.39
C ASP A 1097 -12.48 16.20 -0.11
N LEU A 1098 -11.67 15.19 -0.44
CA LEU A 1098 -11.23 14.94 -1.80
C LEU A 1098 -12.38 14.53 -2.74
N ASN A 1099 -13.42 13.86 -2.22
CA ASN A 1099 -14.55 13.42 -3.03
C ASN A 1099 -15.49 14.56 -3.43
N THR A 1100 -15.59 15.60 -2.61
CA THR A 1100 -16.34 16.81 -2.94
C THR A 1100 -15.46 17.74 -3.79
N SER A 1101 -14.18 17.84 -3.45
CA SER A 1101 -13.18 18.61 -4.21
C SER A 1101 -13.16 18.21 -5.69
N ILE A 1102 -13.10 16.92 -6.02
CA ILE A 1102 -13.04 16.48 -7.44
C ILE A 1102 -14.29 16.88 -8.24
N LYS A 1103 -15.46 16.93 -7.60
CA LYS A 1103 -16.74 17.28 -8.24
C LYS A 1103 -16.90 18.78 -8.48
N HIS A 1104 -16.34 19.61 -7.59
CA HIS A 1104 -16.51 21.05 -7.66
C HIS A 1104 -15.29 21.78 -8.23
N ARG A 1105 -14.06 21.40 -7.86
CA ARG A 1105 -12.79 22.01 -8.34
C ARG A 1105 -12.26 21.38 -9.63
N GLY A 1106 -12.67 20.15 -9.95
CA GLY A 1106 -12.12 19.37 -11.06
C GLY A 1106 -10.82 18.65 -10.71
N LEU A 1107 -10.40 17.72 -11.59
CA LEU A 1107 -9.30 16.79 -11.33
C LEU A 1107 -7.95 17.49 -11.07
N ALA A 1108 -7.52 18.40 -11.94
CA ALA A 1108 -6.19 19.01 -11.86
C ALA A 1108 -5.99 19.79 -10.55
N ARG A 1109 -6.98 20.60 -10.14
CA ARG A 1109 -6.93 21.38 -8.89
C ARG A 1109 -6.94 20.48 -7.64
N THR A 1110 -7.71 19.39 -7.66
CA THR A 1110 -7.71 18.43 -6.54
C THR A 1110 -6.38 17.67 -6.45
N GLN A 1111 -5.76 17.31 -7.59
CA GLN A 1111 -4.45 16.66 -7.59
C GLN A 1111 -3.34 17.58 -7.06
N SER A 1112 -3.29 18.84 -7.49
CA SER A 1112 -2.36 19.83 -6.95
C SER A 1112 -2.54 19.99 -5.44
N TYR A 1113 -3.78 20.12 -4.96
CA TYR A 1113 -4.06 20.22 -3.52
C TYR A 1113 -3.47 19.06 -2.71
N ILE A 1114 -3.59 17.81 -3.20
CA ILE A 1114 -3.02 16.66 -2.51
C ILE A 1114 -1.49 16.74 -2.46
N ILE A 1115 -0.85 17.13 -3.57
CA ILE A 1115 0.60 17.27 -3.65
C ILE A 1115 1.08 18.33 -2.66
N ASP A 1116 0.44 19.50 -2.66
CA ASP A 1116 0.85 20.64 -1.85
C ASP A 1116 0.72 20.36 -0.34
N GLU A 1117 -0.38 19.73 0.08
CA GLU A 1117 -0.59 19.34 1.48
C GLU A 1117 0.40 18.29 1.94
N VAL A 1118 0.68 17.27 1.12
CA VAL A 1118 1.67 16.24 1.45
C VAL A 1118 3.05 16.87 1.58
N GLN A 1119 3.44 17.74 0.64
CA GLN A 1119 4.73 18.42 0.67
C GLN A 1119 4.89 19.29 1.93
N GLN A 1120 3.86 20.08 2.27
CA GLN A 1120 3.88 20.91 3.48
C GLN A 1120 4.14 20.09 4.75
N ILE A 1121 3.58 18.87 4.85
CA ILE A 1121 3.80 17.98 6.00
C ILE A 1121 5.25 17.48 6.07
N TYR A 1122 5.86 17.12 4.93
CA TYR A 1122 7.26 16.68 4.92
C TYR A 1122 8.24 17.84 5.16
N GLU A 1123 8.01 18.99 4.52
CA GLU A 1123 8.85 20.18 4.61
C GLU A 1123 8.79 20.84 5.99
N SER A 1124 7.62 20.90 6.64
CA SER A 1124 7.50 21.36 8.04
C SER A 1124 8.35 20.53 9.01
N GLN A 1125 8.70 19.31 8.61
CA GLN A 1125 9.61 18.43 9.32
C GLN A 1125 11.02 18.40 8.71
N GLY A 1126 11.37 19.37 7.85
CA GLY A 1126 12.69 19.50 7.23
C GLY A 1126 13.09 18.28 6.38
N GLN A 1127 12.13 17.62 5.74
CA GLN A 1127 12.35 16.55 4.78
C GLN A 1127 11.96 17.03 3.39
N ASN A 1128 12.91 17.07 2.46
CA ASN A 1128 12.66 17.46 1.08
C ASN A 1128 12.36 16.23 0.23
N ILE A 1129 11.21 16.23 -0.45
CA ILE A 1129 10.79 15.19 -1.39
C ILE A 1129 10.47 15.86 -2.72
N ASN A 1130 10.94 15.30 -3.84
CA ASN A 1130 10.58 15.83 -5.14
C ASN A 1130 9.09 15.56 -5.47
N ASP A 1131 8.37 16.59 -5.94
CA ASP A 1131 6.95 16.52 -6.33
C ASP A 1131 6.62 15.36 -7.28
N LYS A 1132 7.56 15.01 -8.17
CA LYS A 1132 7.40 13.90 -9.13
C LYS A 1132 6.96 12.61 -8.43
N HIS A 1133 7.49 12.33 -7.25
CA HIS A 1133 7.18 11.10 -6.49
C HIS A 1133 5.74 11.12 -5.97
N VAL A 1134 5.26 12.28 -5.52
CA VAL A 1134 3.87 12.44 -5.05
C VAL A 1134 2.90 12.40 -6.23
N GLU A 1135 3.26 13.01 -7.37
CA GLU A 1135 2.48 12.97 -8.61
C GLU A 1135 2.21 11.52 -9.08
N VAL A 1136 3.20 10.63 -8.96
CA VAL A 1136 3.06 9.22 -9.31
C VAL A 1136 1.93 8.57 -8.51
N ILE A 1137 1.91 8.76 -7.19
CA ILE A 1137 0.88 8.18 -6.31
C ILE A 1137 -0.49 8.80 -6.58
N VAL A 1138 -0.54 10.13 -6.72
CA VAL A 1138 -1.80 10.87 -6.93
C VAL A 1138 -2.46 10.49 -8.26
N ARG A 1139 -1.70 10.28 -9.34
CA ARG A 1139 -2.29 9.79 -10.60
C ARG A 1139 -2.78 8.35 -10.47
N GLN A 1140 -2.13 7.48 -9.69
CA GLN A 1140 -2.67 6.14 -9.43
C GLN A 1140 -3.98 6.20 -8.64
N MET A 1141 -4.12 7.12 -7.68
CA MET A 1141 -5.38 7.34 -6.94
C MET A 1141 -6.54 7.78 -7.85
N CYS A 1142 -6.24 8.48 -8.95
CA CYS A 1142 -7.21 8.98 -9.93
C CYS A 1142 -7.26 8.16 -11.24
N SER A 1143 -6.60 7.00 -11.29
CA SER A 1143 -6.54 6.14 -12.48
C SER A 1143 -7.87 5.49 -12.84
N LYS A 1144 -8.74 5.29 -11.84
CA LYS A 1144 -10.01 4.56 -12.02
C LYS A 1144 -11.17 5.50 -12.35
N VAL A 1145 -12.06 4.99 -13.21
CA VAL A 1145 -13.30 5.66 -13.60
C VAL A 1145 -14.49 4.77 -13.33
N LYS A 1146 -15.63 5.38 -13.01
CA LYS A 1146 -16.90 4.68 -12.83
C LYS A 1146 -17.75 4.89 -14.07
N ILE A 1147 -18.19 3.81 -14.70
CA ILE A 1147 -18.97 3.88 -15.94
C ILE A 1147 -20.38 4.39 -15.64
N SER A 1148 -20.81 5.44 -16.33
CA SER A 1148 -22.15 6.01 -16.25
C SER A 1148 -23.08 5.25 -17.19
N HIS A 1149 -22.72 5.21 -18.49
CA HIS A 1149 -23.39 4.44 -19.52
C HIS A 1149 -22.38 3.64 -20.35
N SER A 1150 -22.66 2.35 -20.52
CA SER A 1150 -21.83 1.40 -21.27
C SER A 1150 -21.79 1.62 -22.80
N GLY A 1151 -22.63 2.51 -23.33
CA GLY A 1151 -22.80 2.65 -24.78
C GLY A 1151 -23.13 1.30 -25.44
N ASP A 1152 -22.49 1.02 -26.57
CA ASP A 1152 -22.60 -0.25 -27.30
C ASP A 1152 -21.49 -1.27 -26.95
N SER A 1153 -20.73 -1.02 -25.87
CA SER A 1153 -19.68 -1.93 -25.42
C SER A 1153 -20.27 -3.24 -24.88
N LYS A 1154 -19.77 -4.38 -25.39
CA LYS A 1154 -20.16 -5.72 -24.90
C LYS A 1154 -19.42 -6.14 -23.62
N GLU A 1155 -18.28 -5.51 -23.32
CA GLU A 1155 -17.38 -5.92 -22.24
C GLU A 1155 -17.56 -5.11 -20.95
N LEU A 1156 -18.00 -3.86 -21.05
CA LEU A 1156 -18.04 -2.92 -19.94
C LEU A 1156 -19.47 -2.61 -19.49
N ILE A 1157 -19.72 -2.73 -18.19
CA ILE A 1157 -21.07 -2.61 -17.61
C ILE A 1157 -21.23 -1.27 -16.88
N SER A 1158 -22.42 -0.66 -16.99
CA SER A 1158 -22.76 0.55 -16.22
C SER A 1158 -22.60 0.33 -14.71
N GLY A 1159 -21.93 1.27 -14.04
CA GLY A 1159 -21.59 1.20 -12.61
C GLY A 1159 -20.32 0.42 -12.28
N GLN A 1160 -19.70 -0.25 -13.25
CA GLN A 1160 -18.40 -0.88 -13.08
C GLN A 1160 -17.30 0.19 -12.90
N ILE A 1161 -16.29 -0.14 -12.10
CA ILE A 1161 -15.12 0.70 -11.92
C ILE A 1161 -13.95 0.01 -12.60
N VAL A 1162 -13.37 0.70 -13.57
CA VAL A 1162 -12.29 0.18 -14.43
C VAL A 1162 -11.18 1.22 -14.54
N ASP A 1163 -10.03 0.79 -15.06
CA ASP A 1163 -8.94 1.69 -15.39
C ASP A 1163 -9.32 2.58 -16.58
N ILE A 1164 -8.93 3.85 -16.56
CA ILE A 1164 -9.22 4.75 -17.67
C ILE A 1164 -8.55 4.30 -18.96
N GLY A 1165 -7.36 3.71 -18.89
CA GLY A 1165 -6.66 3.20 -20.07
C GLY A 1165 -7.53 2.23 -20.88
N ILE A 1166 -8.26 1.35 -20.19
CA ILE A 1166 -9.17 0.37 -20.82
C ILE A 1166 -10.35 1.07 -21.50
N VAL A 1167 -10.93 2.10 -20.86
CA VAL A 1167 -12.05 2.85 -21.43
C VAL A 1167 -11.61 3.64 -22.66
N ASN A 1168 -10.42 4.24 -22.64
CA ASN A 1168 -9.87 4.97 -23.77
C ASN A 1168 -9.65 4.04 -24.98
N VAL A 1169 -9.15 2.83 -24.75
CA VAL A 1169 -8.99 1.81 -25.81
C VAL A 1169 -10.35 1.37 -26.35
N ALA A 1170 -11.31 1.07 -25.46
CA ALA A 1170 -12.65 0.67 -25.87
C ALA A 1170 -13.35 1.77 -26.71
N ASN A 1171 -13.26 3.03 -26.29
CA ASN A 1171 -13.81 4.15 -27.06
C ASN A 1171 -13.08 4.35 -28.39
N LYS A 1172 -11.75 4.23 -28.43
CA LYS A 1172 -10.97 4.26 -29.69
C LYS A 1172 -11.41 3.16 -30.66
N ALA A 1173 -11.72 1.96 -30.16
CA ALA A 1173 -12.22 0.84 -30.97
C ALA A 1173 -13.68 1.03 -31.45
N LEU A 1174 -14.52 1.75 -30.68
CA LEU A 1174 -15.90 2.03 -31.05
C LEU A 1174 -16.05 3.14 -32.10
N ARG A 1175 -15.13 4.13 -32.11
CA ARG A 1175 -15.16 5.26 -33.06
C ARG A 1175 -15.29 4.87 -34.54
N PRO A 1176 -14.50 3.92 -35.09
CA PRO A 1176 -14.61 3.50 -36.49
C PRO A 1176 -15.95 2.85 -36.83
N SER A 1177 -16.60 2.22 -35.84
CA SER A 1177 -17.87 1.50 -36.02
C SER A 1177 -19.11 2.40 -35.93
N GLY A 1178 -18.96 3.70 -35.62
CA GLY A 1178 -20.07 4.63 -35.40
C GLY A 1178 -20.93 4.32 -34.18
N GLY A 1179 -20.50 3.41 -33.30
CA GLY A 1179 -21.19 3.02 -32.08
C GLY A 1179 -21.15 4.12 -31.01
N LYS A 1180 -22.12 4.09 -30.09
CA LYS A 1180 -22.17 5.05 -28.97
C LYS A 1180 -21.01 4.82 -28.00
N GLU A 1181 -20.22 5.89 -27.78
CA GLU A 1181 -19.10 5.87 -26.83
C GLU A 1181 -19.55 5.62 -25.38
N ILE A 1182 -18.61 5.10 -24.59
CA ILE A 1182 -18.79 4.85 -23.16
C ILE A 1182 -18.61 6.17 -22.41
N THR A 1183 -19.60 6.52 -21.58
CA THR A 1183 -19.53 7.70 -20.70
C THR A 1183 -19.18 7.29 -19.27
N TYR A 1184 -18.34 8.08 -18.60
CA TYR A 1184 -17.81 7.75 -17.27
C TYR A 1184 -17.64 8.97 -16.37
N GLU A 1185 -17.66 8.72 -15.05
CA GLU A 1185 -17.38 9.68 -13.99
C GLU A 1185 -15.97 9.40 -13.43
N ARG A 1186 -15.14 10.45 -13.34
CA ARG A 1186 -13.83 10.37 -12.66
C ARG A 1186 -14.05 10.22 -11.16
N ILE A 1187 -13.37 9.25 -10.56
CA ILE A 1187 -13.43 9.03 -9.10
C ILE A 1187 -12.02 9.08 -8.52
N ILE A 1188 -11.92 9.53 -7.28
CA ILE A 1188 -10.72 9.36 -6.47
C ILE A 1188 -10.91 8.16 -5.54
N MET A 1189 -9.89 7.33 -5.44
CA MET A 1189 -9.90 6.17 -4.57
C MET A 1189 -8.64 6.15 -3.71
N GLY A 1190 -8.79 5.78 -2.44
CA GLY A 1190 -7.66 5.52 -1.58
C GLY A 1190 -6.74 4.44 -2.14
N MET A 1191 -5.45 4.59 -1.89
CA MET A 1191 -4.39 3.71 -2.40
C MET A 1191 -4.70 2.22 -2.16
N SER A 1192 -5.17 1.84 -0.96
CA SER A 1192 -5.48 0.42 -0.68
C SER A 1192 -6.58 -0.14 -1.57
N ARG A 1193 -7.60 0.68 -1.92
CA ARG A 1193 -8.69 0.24 -2.81
C ARG A 1193 -8.25 0.19 -4.27
N VAL A 1194 -7.29 1.02 -4.67
CA VAL A 1194 -6.66 0.96 -6.01
C VAL A 1194 -5.85 -0.33 -6.14
N ALA A 1195 -4.99 -0.65 -5.16
CA ALA A 1195 -4.18 -1.87 -5.13
C ALA A 1195 -5.01 -3.16 -5.07
N LEU A 1196 -6.24 -3.15 -4.57
CA LEU A 1196 -7.13 -4.32 -4.61
C LEU A 1196 -7.79 -4.52 -5.98
N ARG A 1197 -7.81 -3.48 -6.83
CA ARG A 1197 -8.48 -3.46 -8.13
C ARG A 1197 -7.50 -3.44 -9.30
N THR A 1198 -6.31 -4.00 -9.10
CA THR A 1198 -5.36 -4.21 -10.19
C THR A 1198 -5.91 -5.23 -11.19
N PRO A 1199 -5.47 -5.19 -12.46
CA PRO A 1199 -5.80 -6.22 -13.43
C PRO A 1199 -5.26 -7.60 -13.02
N SER A 1200 -4.12 -7.69 -12.33
CA SER A 1200 -3.60 -8.96 -11.82
C SER A 1200 -4.32 -9.38 -10.52
N PHE A 1201 -4.84 -10.61 -10.51
CA PHE A 1201 -5.35 -11.19 -9.26
C PHE A 1201 -4.23 -11.73 -8.37
N LEU A 1202 -3.07 -12.15 -8.92
CA LEU A 1202 -1.93 -12.62 -8.14
C LEU A 1202 -1.31 -11.49 -7.31
N SER A 1203 -1.13 -10.31 -7.93
CA SER A 1203 -0.64 -9.13 -7.23
C SER A 1203 -1.60 -8.69 -6.14
N ALA A 1204 -2.90 -8.56 -6.45
CA ALA A 1204 -3.93 -8.17 -5.48
C ALA A 1204 -4.04 -9.18 -4.32
N ALA A 1205 -4.01 -10.49 -4.60
CA ALA A 1205 -4.12 -11.56 -3.61
C ALA A 1205 -2.95 -11.55 -2.60
N SER A 1206 -1.76 -11.14 -3.04
CA SER A 1206 -0.57 -11.04 -2.19
C SER A 1206 -0.58 -9.83 -1.24
N PHE A 1207 -1.42 -8.83 -1.50
CA PHE A 1207 -1.48 -7.58 -0.73
C PHE A 1207 -2.36 -7.71 0.52
N MET A 1208 -3.69 -7.73 0.32
CA MET A 1208 -4.76 -7.76 1.32
C MET A 1208 -5.97 -8.54 0.80
N GLU A 1209 -6.88 -8.93 1.70
CA GLU A 1209 -8.16 -9.57 1.34
C GLU A 1209 -8.05 -10.75 0.36
N THR A 1210 -6.99 -11.56 0.51
CA THR A 1210 -6.62 -12.65 -0.41
C THR A 1210 -7.80 -13.54 -0.83
N THR A 1211 -8.68 -13.91 0.11
CA THR A 1211 -9.84 -14.73 -0.18
C THR A 1211 -10.87 -14.03 -1.07
N SER A 1212 -11.18 -12.75 -0.81
CA SER A 1212 -12.13 -11.97 -1.63
C SER A 1212 -11.64 -11.83 -3.06
N VAL A 1213 -10.34 -11.55 -3.24
CA VAL A 1213 -9.71 -11.41 -4.56
C VAL A 1213 -9.76 -12.73 -5.34
N LEU A 1214 -9.44 -13.86 -4.70
CA LEU A 1214 -9.46 -15.17 -5.34
C LEU A 1214 -10.87 -15.63 -5.71
N ILE A 1215 -11.89 -15.30 -4.88
CA ILE A 1215 -13.30 -15.58 -5.17
C ILE A 1215 -13.74 -14.85 -6.43
N ASP A 1216 -13.52 -13.52 -6.48
CA ASP A 1216 -13.93 -12.70 -7.62
C ASP A 1216 -13.19 -13.13 -8.90
N ALA A 1217 -11.90 -13.48 -8.80
CA ALA A 1217 -11.11 -13.97 -9.92
C ALA A 1217 -11.58 -15.35 -10.42
N ALA A 1218 -11.93 -16.28 -9.52
CA ALA A 1218 -12.41 -17.61 -9.89
C ALA A 1218 -13.77 -17.56 -10.61
N ILE A 1219 -14.68 -16.69 -10.18
CA ILE A 1219 -16.04 -16.56 -10.77
C ILE A 1219 -16.01 -15.87 -12.13
N SER A 1220 -15.09 -14.93 -12.33
CA SER A 1220 -14.90 -14.27 -13.63
C SER A 1220 -13.97 -15.04 -14.57
N ALA A 1221 -13.49 -16.22 -14.15
CA ALA A 1221 -12.45 -16.99 -14.82
C ALA A 1221 -11.24 -16.15 -15.27
N LYS A 1222 -10.80 -15.23 -14.39
CA LYS A 1222 -9.88 -14.15 -14.73
C LYS A 1222 -8.54 -14.70 -15.21
N ILE A 1223 -8.02 -14.09 -16.28
CA ILE A 1223 -6.72 -14.38 -16.87
C ILE A 1223 -5.74 -13.29 -16.43
N ASP A 1224 -4.59 -13.71 -15.91
CA ASP A 1224 -3.48 -12.85 -15.53
C ASP A 1224 -2.33 -13.03 -16.52
N ASN A 1225 -2.03 -11.98 -17.27
CA ASN A 1225 -1.03 -12.00 -18.35
C ASN A 1225 0.41 -11.76 -17.86
N LEU A 1226 0.65 -11.72 -16.54
CA LEU A 1226 2.00 -11.64 -15.97
C LEU A 1226 2.83 -10.45 -16.46
N VAL A 1227 2.17 -9.30 -16.67
CA VAL A 1227 2.82 -8.08 -17.19
C VAL A 1227 3.37 -7.18 -16.08
N GLY A 1228 3.02 -7.43 -14.82
CA GLY A 1228 3.51 -6.64 -13.68
C GLY A 1228 4.78 -7.21 -13.06
N LEU A 1229 5.33 -6.50 -12.07
CA LEU A 1229 6.58 -6.93 -11.41
C LEU A 1229 6.34 -8.10 -10.46
N LYS A 1230 5.25 -8.04 -9.69
CA LYS A 1230 5.03 -8.91 -8.52
C LYS A 1230 4.62 -10.32 -8.90
N GLU A 1231 3.86 -10.46 -9.97
CA GLU A 1231 3.44 -11.74 -10.53
C GLU A 1231 4.65 -12.52 -11.01
N ASN A 1232 5.56 -11.85 -11.72
CA ASN A 1232 6.81 -12.44 -12.19
C ASN A 1232 7.73 -12.86 -11.03
N ILE A 1233 7.83 -12.06 -9.95
CA ILE A 1233 8.56 -12.44 -8.74
C ILE A 1233 7.95 -13.69 -8.07
N ILE A 1234 6.62 -13.76 -7.96
CA ILE A 1234 5.92 -14.90 -7.36
C ILE A 1234 6.18 -16.18 -8.15
N ILE A 1235 6.14 -16.09 -9.48
CA ILE A 1235 6.31 -17.22 -10.38
C ILE A 1235 7.80 -17.60 -10.55
N GLY A 1236 8.71 -16.64 -10.42
CA GLY A 1236 10.15 -16.82 -10.64
C GLY A 1236 10.61 -16.48 -12.06
N LYS A 1237 9.91 -15.58 -12.76
CA LYS A 1237 10.34 -14.99 -14.03
C LYS A 1237 11.12 -13.69 -13.82
N LEU A 1238 11.85 -13.26 -14.85
CA LEU A 1238 12.43 -11.92 -14.89
C LEU A 1238 11.32 -10.87 -14.83
N ILE A 1239 11.59 -9.79 -14.12
CA ILE A 1239 10.64 -8.67 -14.03
C ILE A 1239 10.65 -7.87 -15.35
N PRO A 1240 9.50 -7.37 -15.83
CA PRO A 1240 9.41 -6.56 -17.05
C PRO A 1240 9.85 -5.10 -16.80
N ALA A 1241 11.02 -4.93 -16.18
CA ALA A 1241 11.63 -3.65 -15.89
C ALA A 1241 13.16 -3.78 -15.78
N GLY A 1242 13.87 -2.66 -15.88
CA GLY A 1242 15.33 -2.61 -15.90
C GLY A 1242 15.90 -3.52 -16.98
N THR A 1243 16.85 -4.38 -16.60
CA THR A 1243 17.52 -5.35 -17.46
C THR A 1243 16.61 -6.47 -17.99
N GLY A 1244 15.45 -6.70 -17.36
CA GLY A 1244 14.47 -7.70 -17.79
C GLY A 1244 13.47 -7.21 -18.83
N LEU A 1245 13.48 -5.91 -19.19
CA LEU A 1245 12.60 -5.36 -20.20
C LEU A 1245 13.05 -5.77 -21.61
N ASN A 1246 12.21 -6.53 -22.33
CA ASN A 1246 12.41 -6.73 -23.76
C ASN A 1246 11.81 -5.54 -24.54
N VAL A 1247 12.68 -4.66 -25.03
CA VAL A 1247 12.30 -3.39 -25.69
C VAL A 1247 11.44 -3.62 -26.93
N GLU A 1248 11.68 -4.69 -27.69
CA GLU A 1248 10.88 -5.02 -28.88
C GLU A 1248 9.48 -5.53 -28.52
N ALA A 1249 9.38 -6.37 -27.48
CA ALA A 1249 8.09 -6.83 -26.97
C ALA A 1249 7.29 -5.69 -26.31
N ALA A 1250 7.96 -4.77 -25.60
CA ALA A 1250 7.32 -3.61 -25.01
C ALA A 1250 6.73 -2.65 -26.07
N LYS A 1251 7.43 -2.47 -27.19
CA LYS A 1251 6.92 -1.70 -28.34
C LYS A 1251 5.75 -2.36 -29.06
N ALA A 1252 5.62 -3.69 -29.02
CA ALA A 1252 4.51 -4.41 -29.64
C ALA A 1252 3.23 -4.46 -28.76
N ILE A 1253 3.36 -4.20 -27.45
CA ILE A 1253 2.24 -4.17 -26.49
C ILE A 1253 1.53 -2.81 -26.46
N ASN A 1254 2.25 -1.72 -26.79
CA ASN A 1254 1.71 -0.36 -26.91
C ASN A 1254 1.13 -0.13 -28.31
#